data_AF-A0A8H6NWZ2-F1
#
_entry.id   AF-A0A8H6NWZ2-F1
#
_cell.length_a   1.000
_cell.length_b   1.000
_cell.length_c   1.000
_cell.angle_alpha   90.00
_cell.angle_beta   90.00
_cell.angle_gamma   90.00
#
_symmetry.space_group_name_H-M   'P 1'
#
loop_
_entity.id
_entity.type
_entity.pdbx_description
1 polymer ?
#
loop_
_entity_poly.entity_id
_entity_poly.type
_entity_poly.pdbx_seq_one_letter_code
_entity_poly.pdbx_strand_id
1 'polypeptide(L)'
;MGNQDRETLGSFRKSKASALGLEDLYLEDEPSSSRQNETPQTPPEYTPRPQWPMHLNIVIQVVGSRGDVQPFLALAAALQQSGHRVRIATHPQFSSFVLSSSNAPQATPPLEFFPVGGDPADLMAYMVESPSLIPKMSQIRAGIIQRKRDMYVEMLEGFWRSCVTPDPLTNVPFVADAIIANPPSFAHVHCAQALGVPVHLMFTMPWSSTKAFPHPLANVGFSKADKKSTNYASYAAVEFLTWQGLGDLVNSWRVASLGLEPVPSTEGHRLLEVLQVPFTYCWSPSLVPKPSDWGSHIDISGFFFREPAAYTPPEDLDAFLKTGPPPIYVGFGSIVVGGIEGLMTMVLSAVKATGVRAIISRGWSNLAGEESPDVFYVGDCPHEWLFQQVAAVIHHGGAGTTACGLRYGRPTTIVPFFGDQPFWGAVVAEAGAGPEPIPYRSLTSQKLIHAIQYCLSPGAVTAARQLAESMQLENGVQAAVDSFHANLPKTKMECDFFPDQPAALVYGRGKKQVKMCKPVASILVKNSKLERKQLKPYRPKPTNIENQRWDPLTALSAASISTIVKMAGATADIIVKPFEEYKRGSESGDKPEMSSENLRRHSQAPAFAMLPLPGVGVPEGGDAKLPPRPVSSRGDDSSKPGAMAVAAANGVGKLAGNATKGLLVDIPLAVTEGLRAVPNLYGEPVKKHDAVEDFRSGVSVAGKTFCQDMKGGLTDIFVHTYTGKKEHGAVGAAKGLGKGVVSLVTKSTAATFGLVTYPAQGIYRSIWSATNDKTRRSIEDEKLLEGDWMVSMSPAWKMDHAAILADFEGLRGMRGR
;
A
#
# COMPACT_ATOMS: atom_id res chain seq x y z
N MET A 1 -73.01 -3.97 -35.12
CA MET A 1 -72.78 -3.43 -36.47
C MET A 1 -72.46 -1.96 -36.33
N GLY A 2 -71.33 -1.51 -36.88
CA GLY A 2 -70.86 -0.11 -36.85
C GLY A 2 -69.96 0.21 -35.65
N ASN A 3 -68.96 1.08 -35.73
CA ASN A 3 -68.48 1.99 -36.79
C ASN A 3 -67.06 2.42 -36.34
N GLN A 4 -65.96 2.17 -37.06
CA GLN A 4 -65.44 2.83 -38.28
C GLN A 4 -65.30 4.36 -38.22
N ASP A 5 -64.07 4.78 -37.91
CA ASP A 5 -63.19 5.64 -38.72
C ASP A 5 -63.83 6.57 -39.76
N ARG A 6 -63.51 7.87 -39.68
CA ARG A 6 -62.58 8.48 -40.65
C ARG A 6 -62.28 9.95 -40.38
N GLU A 7 -61.04 10.25 -40.72
CA GLU A 7 -60.29 11.50 -40.68
C GLU A 7 -60.91 12.68 -41.46
N THR A 8 -60.57 13.89 -41.01
CA THR A 8 -60.59 15.11 -41.82
C THR A 8 -59.23 15.81 -41.79
N LEU A 9 -58.79 16.20 -42.99
CA LEU A 9 -57.57 16.92 -43.35
C LEU A 9 -57.52 18.39 -42.86
N GLY A 10 -56.30 18.85 -42.56
CA GLY A 10 -55.65 19.90 -43.36
C GLY A 10 -55.61 21.34 -42.82
N SER A 11 -54.39 21.89 -42.68
CA SER A 11 -53.91 23.14 -43.34
C SER A 11 -53.01 24.06 -42.48
N PHE A 12 -51.76 24.24 -42.95
CA PHE A 12 -50.93 25.46 -43.04
C PHE A 12 -51.01 26.57 -41.96
N ARG A 13 -49.86 26.89 -41.32
CA ARG A 13 -48.92 28.02 -41.65
C ARG A 13 -47.95 28.31 -40.50
N LYS A 14 -46.72 28.72 -40.88
CA LYS A 14 -45.64 29.22 -40.01
C LYS A 14 -45.97 30.59 -39.38
N SER A 15 -45.60 30.81 -38.12
CA SER A 15 -44.86 32.02 -37.67
C SER A 15 -44.09 31.75 -36.36
N LYS A 16 -42.75 31.76 -36.39
CA LYS A 16 -41.89 32.72 -35.65
C LYS A 16 -42.59 33.43 -34.46
N ALA A 17 -42.18 33.12 -33.23
CA ALA A 17 -41.27 33.97 -32.45
C ALA A 17 -41.04 33.37 -31.06
N SER A 18 -39.82 33.59 -30.57
CA SER A 18 -39.28 33.25 -29.25
C SER A 18 -40.16 33.71 -28.08
N ALA A 19 -40.16 32.92 -27.02
CA ALA A 19 -39.58 33.26 -25.72
C ALA A 19 -40.33 32.52 -24.60
N LEU A 20 -39.55 32.15 -23.57
CA LEU A 20 -40.00 31.69 -22.25
C LEU A 20 -40.47 30.25 -22.21
N GLY A 21 -39.51 29.37 -21.89
CA GLY A 21 -39.81 28.05 -21.38
C GLY A 21 -40.43 28.13 -20.00
N LEU A 22 -41.46 27.31 -19.80
CA LEU A 22 -41.79 26.62 -18.57
C LEU A 22 -42.96 25.68 -18.89
N GLU A 23 -42.84 24.47 -18.36
CA GLU A 23 -43.87 23.44 -18.19
C GLU A 23 -44.15 22.43 -19.33
N ASP A 24 -44.32 21.19 -18.84
CA ASP A 24 -44.75 19.95 -19.46
C ASP A 24 -43.79 19.14 -20.34
N LEU A 25 -43.08 18.23 -19.67
CA LEU A 25 -42.95 16.84 -20.13
C LEU A 25 -42.94 15.92 -18.91
N TYR A 26 -44.15 15.56 -18.47
CA TYR A 26 -44.40 14.33 -17.75
C TYR A 26 -44.00 13.16 -18.66
N LEU A 27 -42.91 12.50 -18.32
CA LEU A 27 -42.67 11.11 -18.68
C LEU A 27 -42.62 10.37 -17.35
N GLU A 28 -43.60 9.49 -17.16
CA GLU A 28 -43.73 8.60 -16.02
C GLU A 28 -42.43 7.79 -15.87
N ASP A 29 -41.81 7.87 -14.69
CA ASP A 29 -40.70 7.02 -14.31
C ASP A 29 -41.21 5.58 -14.20
N GLU A 30 -40.95 4.78 -15.23
CA GLU A 30 -40.95 3.32 -15.16
C GLU A 30 -40.01 2.90 -14.00
N PRO A 31 -40.48 2.09 -13.03
CA PRO A 31 -39.61 1.58 -11.98
C PRO A 31 -38.53 0.74 -12.65
N SER A 32 -37.26 1.08 -12.38
CA SER A 32 -36.07 0.42 -12.90
C SER A 32 -36.00 -1.04 -12.44
N SER A 33 -36.77 -1.89 -13.10
CA SER A 33 -36.69 -3.33 -13.06
C SER A 33 -35.62 -3.79 -14.04
N SER A 34 -34.38 -3.75 -13.59
CA SER A 34 -33.38 -4.68 -14.09
C SER A 34 -32.42 -5.05 -12.96
N ARG A 35 -32.92 -5.83 -12.00
CA ARG A 35 -32.09 -6.86 -11.39
C ARG A 35 -31.66 -7.75 -12.54
N GLN A 36 -30.47 -7.53 -13.07
CA GLN A 36 -29.71 -8.66 -13.58
C GLN A 36 -29.56 -9.58 -12.38
N ASN A 37 -30.16 -10.77 -12.47
CA ASN A 37 -29.91 -11.88 -11.55
C ASN A 37 -28.43 -12.26 -11.67
N GLU A 38 -27.54 -11.43 -11.14
CA GLU A 38 -26.26 -11.92 -10.67
C GLU A 38 -26.60 -12.75 -9.44
N THR A 39 -26.56 -14.07 -9.59
CA THR A 39 -26.55 -15.00 -8.45
C THR A 39 -25.62 -14.42 -7.38
N PRO A 40 -26.04 -14.36 -6.10
CA PRO A 40 -25.13 -14.02 -5.01
C PRO A 40 -23.84 -14.80 -5.23
N GLN A 41 -22.69 -14.13 -5.29
CA GLN A 41 -21.43 -14.84 -5.44
C GLN A 41 -21.37 -15.86 -4.31
N THR A 42 -21.50 -17.14 -4.68
CA THR A 42 -21.41 -18.22 -3.71
C THR A 42 -20.08 -18.07 -2.98
N PRO A 43 -20.06 -18.20 -1.64
CA PRO A 43 -18.83 -18.18 -0.88
C PRO A 43 -17.80 -19.11 -1.55
N PRO A 44 -16.51 -18.72 -1.61
CA PRO A 44 -15.49 -19.57 -2.21
C PRO A 44 -15.54 -20.95 -1.57
N GLU A 45 -15.43 -22.01 -2.37
CA GLU A 45 -15.51 -23.37 -1.86
C GLU A 45 -14.33 -23.65 -0.90
N TYR A 46 -14.63 -23.80 0.39
CA TYR A 46 -13.64 -24.03 1.44
C TYR A 46 -13.20 -25.50 1.48
N THR A 47 -12.59 -25.95 0.39
CA THR A 47 -11.93 -27.26 0.37
C THR A 47 -10.61 -27.15 1.15
N PRO A 48 -10.29 -28.10 2.06
CA PRO A 48 -9.00 -28.14 2.72
C PRO A 48 -7.89 -28.19 1.66
N ARG A 49 -7.16 -27.09 1.51
CA ARG A 49 -6.03 -27.02 0.60
C ARG A 49 -4.85 -27.75 1.22
N PRO A 50 -3.99 -28.42 0.41
CA PRO A 50 -2.76 -29.01 0.94
C PRO A 50 -1.94 -27.95 1.66
N GLN A 51 -1.38 -28.34 2.81
CA GLN A 51 -0.56 -27.46 3.65
C GLN A 51 0.53 -26.78 2.80
N TRP A 52 0.72 -25.47 2.99
CA TRP A 52 1.75 -24.74 2.27
C TRP A 52 3.13 -25.34 2.57
N PRO A 53 3.94 -25.66 1.55
CA PRO A 53 5.08 -26.55 1.73
C PRO A 53 6.32 -25.90 2.34
N MET A 54 6.29 -24.59 2.64
CA MET A 54 7.44 -23.86 3.17
C MET A 54 7.13 -23.19 4.51
N HIS A 55 8.07 -23.31 5.44
CA HIS A 55 8.03 -22.61 6.72
C HIS A 55 8.57 -21.18 6.56
N LEU A 56 7.80 -20.16 6.96
CA LEU A 56 8.15 -18.75 6.76
C LEU A 56 8.13 -18.02 8.10
N ASN A 57 9.03 -17.04 8.25
CA ASN A 57 8.88 -16.00 9.26
C ASN A 57 7.98 -14.89 8.71
N ILE A 58 6.80 -14.73 9.30
CA ILE A 58 5.82 -13.72 8.87
C ILE A 58 5.71 -12.66 9.96
N VAL A 59 5.94 -11.40 9.61
CA VAL A 59 5.60 -10.27 10.47
C VAL A 59 4.26 -9.69 10.03
N ILE A 60 3.35 -9.51 10.98
CA ILE A 60 2.04 -8.88 10.78
C ILE A 60 2.07 -7.50 11.44
N GLN A 61 2.04 -6.44 10.62
CA GLN A 61 2.11 -5.05 11.05
C GLN A 61 0.70 -4.45 11.13
N VAL A 62 0.25 -4.12 12.33
CA VAL A 62 -1.12 -3.61 12.56
C VAL A 62 -1.10 -2.32 13.35
N VAL A 63 -1.70 -1.28 12.78
CA VAL A 63 -2.01 -0.01 13.47
C VAL A 63 -3.51 0.09 13.69
N GLY A 64 -3.93 0.45 14.89
CA GLY A 64 -5.34 0.70 15.18
C GLY A 64 -5.75 0.31 16.59
N SER A 65 -7.06 0.23 16.77
CA SER A 65 -7.70 -0.16 18.02
C SER A 65 -7.67 -1.67 18.25
N ARG A 66 -8.27 -2.12 19.36
CA ARG A 66 -8.51 -3.56 19.58
C ARG A 66 -9.28 -4.21 18.42
N GLY A 67 -10.21 -3.48 17.80
CA GLY A 67 -11.00 -3.96 16.66
C GLY A 67 -10.16 -4.23 15.42
N ASP A 68 -9.01 -3.57 15.28
CA ASP A 68 -8.05 -3.81 14.20
C ASP A 68 -7.11 -4.95 14.54
N VAL A 69 -6.62 -5.04 15.78
CA VAL A 69 -5.64 -6.06 16.20
C VAL A 69 -6.27 -7.45 16.34
N GLN A 70 -7.47 -7.55 16.91
CA GLN A 70 -8.11 -8.83 17.22
C GLN A 70 -8.30 -9.76 16.00
N PRO A 71 -8.78 -9.28 14.83
CA PRO A 71 -8.83 -10.06 13.59
C PRO A 71 -7.49 -10.71 13.20
N PHE A 72 -6.38 -9.99 13.33
CA PHE A 72 -5.06 -10.48 12.94
C PHE A 72 -4.51 -11.55 13.89
N LEU A 73 -5.03 -11.65 15.13
CA LEU A 73 -4.70 -12.77 16.02
C LEU A 73 -5.31 -14.09 15.52
N ALA A 74 -6.53 -14.04 14.96
CA ALA A 74 -7.15 -15.20 14.33
C ALA A 74 -6.36 -15.64 13.09
N LEU A 75 -5.96 -14.67 12.25
CA LEU A 75 -5.10 -14.93 11.09
C LEU A 75 -3.75 -15.52 11.50
N ALA A 76 -3.10 -14.97 12.52
CA ALA A 76 -1.82 -15.45 13.01
C ALA A 76 -1.89 -16.91 13.47
N ALA A 77 -2.95 -17.29 14.20
CA ALA A 77 -3.17 -18.66 14.62
C ALA A 77 -3.31 -19.62 13.42
N ALA A 78 -4.06 -19.24 12.39
CA ALA A 78 -4.21 -20.05 11.17
C ALA A 78 -2.91 -20.16 10.35
N LEU A 79 -2.10 -19.09 10.31
CA LEU A 79 -0.77 -19.12 9.71
C LEU A 79 0.20 -20.03 10.50
N GLN A 80 0.11 -20.05 11.84
CA GLN A 80 0.88 -20.98 12.67
C GLN A 80 0.46 -22.44 12.43
N GLN A 81 -0.84 -22.71 12.29
CA GLN A 81 -1.34 -24.03 11.90
C GLN A 81 -0.82 -24.46 10.51
N SER A 82 -0.57 -23.49 9.62
CA SER A 82 0.09 -23.72 8.33
C SER A 82 1.61 -23.94 8.44
N GLY A 83 2.19 -23.90 9.64
CA GLY A 83 3.61 -24.14 9.91
C GLY A 83 4.49 -22.89 9.89
N HIS A 84 3.92 -21.68 9.87
CA HIS A 84 4.70 -20.44 9.89
C HIS A 84 5.05 -19.98 11.30
N ARG A 85 6.19 -19.29 11.43
CA ARG A 85 6.55 -18.52 12.63
C ARG A 85 6.00 -17.11 12.48
N VAL A 86 5.12 -16.70 13.37
CA VAL A 86 4.38 -15.43 13.23
C VAL A 86 4.73 -14.47 14.36
N ARG A 87 4.97 -13.21 13.97
CA ARG A 87 5.20 -12.08 14.88
C ARG A 87 4.19 -10.98 14.63
N ILE A 88 3.45 -10.57 15.65
CA ILE A 88 2.57 -9.39 15.59
C ILE A 88 3.36 -8.15 16.00
N ALA A 89 3.43 -7.17 15.13
CA ALA A 89 4.00 -5.85 15.37
C ALA A 89 2.88 -4.83 15.50
N THR A 90 2.62 -4.35 16.72
CA THR A 90 1.57 -3.36 17.01
C THR A 90 1.90 -2.55 18.27
N HIS A 91 0.95 -1.73 18.73
CA HIS A 91 1.14 -0.82 19.84
C HIS A 91 1.48 -1.54 21.15
N PRO A 92 2.36 -0.96 22.00
CA PRO A 92 2.81 -1.60 23.25
C PRO A 92 1.68 -2.07 24.18
N GLN A 93 0.58 -1.33 24.24
CA GLN A 93 -0.56 -1.65 25.11
C GLN A 93 -1.28 -2.97 24.76
N PHE A 94 -1.09 -3.50 23.55
CA PHE A 94 -1.67 -4.78 23.15
C PHE A 94 -0.77 -5.98 23.47
N SER A 95 0.43 -5.77 24.04
CA SER A 95 1.39 -6.84 24.38
C SER A 95 0.72 -8.00 25.13
N SER A 96 0.02 -7.71 26.22
CA SER A 96 -0.67 -8.75 27.02
C SER A 96 -1.78 -9.45 26.23
N PHE A 97 -2.48 -8.73 25.36
CA PHE A 97 -3.54 -9.30 24.53
C PHE A 97 -3.01 -10.27 23.46
N VAL A 98 -1.88 -9.92 22.82
CA VAL A 98 -1.19 -10.79 21.87
C VAL A 98 -0.62 -12.03 22.57
N LEU A 99 0.14 -11.82 23.65
CA LEU A 99 0.81 -12.91 24.36
C LEU A 99 -0.15 -13.83 25.11
N SER A 100 -1.29 -13.33 25.62
CA SER A 100 -2.30 -14.21 26.22
C SER A 100 -3.00 -15.10 25.19
N SER A 101 -3.12 -14.63 23.94
CA SER A 101 -3.68 -15.42 22.84
C SER A 101 -2.74 -16.54 22.38
N SER A 102 -1.46 -16.49 22.74
CA SER A 102 -0.47 -17.54 22.41
C SER A 102 -0.52 -18.77 23.34
N ASN A 103 -1.17 -18.65 24.49
CA ASN A 103 -1.29 -19.73 25.50
C ASN A 103 -2.31 -20.82 25.13
N ALA A 104 -2.87 -20.81 23.92
CA ALA A 104 -3.66 -21.93 23.44
C ALA A 104 -2.74 -23.16 23.24
N PRO A 105 -3.08 -24.35 23.78
CA PRO A 105 -2.21 -25.52 23.84
C PRO A 105 -1.73 -26.09 22.47
N GLN A 106 -2.15 -25.49 21.35
CA GLN A 106 -1.85 -25.93 19.98
C GLN A 106 -0.85 -25.02 19.23
N ALA A 107 -0.45 -23.85 19.76
CA ALA A 107 0.46 -22.94 19.07
C ALA A 107 1.93 -23.23 19.43
N THR A 108 2.59 -24.09 18.65
CA THR A 108 4.03 -24.35 18.76
C THR A 108 4.73 -23.98 17.44
N PRO A 109 5.62 -22.96 17.39
CA PRO A 109 6.04 -22.06 18.47
C PRO A 109 4.95 -21.04 18.89
N PRO A 110 5.05 -20.43 20.08
CA PRO A 110 4.10 -19.41 20.53
C PRO A 110 4.13 -18.17 19.63
N LEU A 111 3.02 -17.44 19.59
CA LEU A 111 2.91 -16.17 18.87
C LEU A 111 3.86 -15.11 19.47
N GLU A 112 4.66 -14.46 18.63
CA GLU A 112 5.60 -13.43 19.05
C GLU A 112 4.97 -12.03 19.00
N PHE A 113 5.46 -11.12 19.84
CA PHE A 113 5.02 -9.73 19.91
C PHE A 113 6.19 -8.76 19.75
N PHE A 114 6.00 -7.70 18.95
CA PHE A 114 6.95 -6.61 18.80
C PHE A 114 6.28 -5.24 19.03
N PRO A 115 6.75 -4.44 20.00
CA PRO A 115 6.21 -3.11 20.25
C PRO A 115 6.73 -2.12 19.20
N VAL A 116 5.81 -1.48 18.46
CA VAL A 116 6.18 -0.52 17.41
C VAL A 116 6.13 0.94 17.87
N GLY A 117 5.71 1.20 19.11
CA GLY A 117 5.48 2.56 19.61
C GLY A 117 4.09 3.10 19.26
N GLY A 118 3.90 4.40 19.53
CA GLY A 118 2.63 5.09 19.38
C GLY A 118 1.47 4.63 20.28
N ASP A 119 0.49 5.51 20.46
CA ASP A 119 -0.72 5.25 21.26
C ASP A 119 -1.98 5.28 20.37
N PRO A 120 -2.73 4.16 20.23
CA PRO A 120 -4.01 4.13 19.54
C PRO A 120 -5.05 5.09 20.13
N ALA A 121 -4.99 5.42 21.42
CA ALA A 121 -5.89 6.42 22.00
C ALA A 121 -5.63 7.81 21.41
N ASP A 122 -4.35 8.20 21.27
CA ASP A 122 -3.95 9.46 20.64
C ASP A 122 -4.29 9.50 19.14
N LEU A 123 -4.17 8.35 18.45
CA LEU A 123 -4.59 8.20 17.06
C LEU A 123 -6.11 8.36 16.89
N MET A 124 -6.91 7.72 17.76
CA MET A 124 -8.38 7.76 17.69
C MET A 124 -8.94 9.11 18.10
N ALA A 125 -8.41 9.73 19.17
CA ALA A 125 -8.84 11.06 19.63
C ALA A 125 -8.73 12.10 18.50
N TYR A 126 -7.68 12.01 17.69
CA TYR A 126 -7.56 12.89 16.53
C TYR A 126 -8.63 12.68 15.47
N MET A 127 -8.92 11.42 15.11
CA MET A 127 -9.91 11.12 14.08
C MET A 127 -11.30 11.61 14.48
N VAL A 128 -11.61 11.59 15.79
CA VAL A 128 -12.84 12.16 16.37
C VAL A 128 -12.85 13.70 16.27
N GLU A 129 -11.74 14.36 16.62
CA GLU A 129 -11.64 15.83 16.61
C GLU A 129 -11.49 16.44 15.20
N SER A 130 -10.96 15.65 14.27
CA SER A 130 -10.66 15.96 12.87
C SER A 130 -11.28 14.92 11.93
N PRO A 131 -12.61 14.92 11.78
CA PRO A 131 -13.27 14.04 10.84
C PRO A 131 -12.82 14.29 9.38
N SER A 132 -12.18 15.43 9.10
CA SER A 132 -11.57 15.76 7.81
C SER A 132 -10.05 15.59 7.86
N LEU A 133 -9.43 15.10 6.78
CA LEU A 133 -7.96 15.01 6.63
C LEU A 133 -7.24 16.38 6.67
N ILE A 134 -7.99 17.48 6.64
CA ILE A 134 -7.46 18.85 6.72
C ILE A 134 -7.46 19.30 8.19
N PRO A 135 -6.28 19.60 8.79
CA PRO A 135 -6.19 20.03 10.19
C PRO A 135 -6.83 21.40 10.42
N LYS A 136 -7.45 21.61 11.58
CA LYS A 136 -7.92 22.95 12.00
C LYS A 136 -6.77 23.80 12.52
N MET A 137 -6.80 25.12 12.29
CA MET A 137 -5.76 26.05 12.77
C MET A 137 -5.56 26.04 14.30
N SER A 138 -6.61 25.75 15.07
CA SER A 138 -6.51 25.59 16.53
C SER A 138 -5.63 24.42 16.95
N GLN A 139 -5.59 23.34 16.16
CA GLN A 139 -4.80 22.15 16.45
C GLN A 139 -3.32 22.33 16.09
N ILE A 140 -3.04 23.13 15.04
CA ILE A 140 -1.67 23.52 14.69
C ILE A 140 -1.04 24.28 15.86
N ARG A 141 -1.77 25.24 16.43
CA ARG A 141 -1.31 26.06 17.57
C ARG A 141 -1.12 25.25 18.86
N ALA A 142 -1.81 24.13 19.01
CA ALA A 142 -1.71 23.26 20.19
C ALA A 142 -0.54 22.26 20.14
N GLY A 143 0.31 22.28 19.10
CA GLY A 143 1.45 21.36 18.96
C GLY A 143 1.09 19.90 18.66
N ILE A 144 -0.21 19.61 18.48
CA ILE A 144 -0.76 18.27 18.23
C ILE A 144 -0.18 17.65 16.95
N ILE A 145 0.14 18.47 15.94
CA ILE A 145 0.72 17.99 14.67
C ILE A 145 2.13 17.46 14.88
N GLN A 146 2.98 18.17 15.64
CA GLN A 146 4.37 17.76 15.83
C GLN A 146 4.46 16.44 16.60
N ARG A 147 3.71 16.32 17.72
CA ARG A 147 3.65 15.08 18.51
C ARG A 147 3.25 13.87 17.65
N LYS A 148 2.31 14.06 16.72
CA LYS A 148 1.90 13.00 15.79
C LYS A 148 2.97 12.64 14.79
N ARG A 149 3.64 13.63 14.23
CA ARG A 149 4.75 13.39 13.29
C ARG A 149 5.86 12.62 13.99
N ASP A 150 6.19 12.96 15.23
CA ASP A 150 7.16 12.23 16.05
C ASP A 150 6.70 10.78 16.32
N MET A 151 5.42 10.59 16.66
CA MET A 151 4.82 9.26 16.83
C MET A 151 4.88 8.42 15.53
N TYR A 152 4.59 9.01 14.37
CA TYR A 152 4.71 8.31 13.09
C TYR A 152 6.16 7.94 12.79
N VAL A 153 7.14 8.79 13.10
CA VAL A 153 8.56 8.45 12.95
C VAL A 153 8.95 7.29 13.86
N GLU A 154 8.51 7.29 15.11
CA GLU A 154 8.70 6.17 16.04
C GLU A 154 8.10 4.87 15.47
N MET A 155 6.86 4.93 14.98
CA MET A 155 6.16 3.78 14.41
C MET A 155 6.84 3.25 13.15
N LEU A 156 7.28 4.10 12.23
CA LEU A 156 8.01 3.70 11.02
C LEU A 156 9.28 2.92 11.40
N GLU A 157 10.03 3.41 12.39
CA GLU A 157 11.22 2.72 12.89
C GLU A 157 10.88 1.42 13.64
N GLY A 158 9.82 1.43 14.45
CA GLY A 158 9.31 0.23 15.14
C GLY A 158 8.91 -0.87 14.16
N PHE A 159 8.21 -0.52 13.08
CA PHE A 159 7.85 -1.46 12.02
C PHE A 159 9.07 -1.99 11.26
N TRP A 160 10.08 -1.14 10.99
CA TRP A 160 11.34 -1.62 10.40
C TRP A 160 12.01 -2.65 11.29
N ARG A 161 12.22 -2.30 12.56
CA ARG A 161 12.88 -3.16 13.55
C ARG A 161 12.14 -4.48 13.74
N SER A 162 10.81 -4.46 13.76
CA SER A 162 10.00 -5.68 13.86
C SER A 162 10.33 -6.74 12.81
N CYS A 163 10.83 -6.32 11.63
CA CYS A 163 11.16 -7.19 10.52
C CYS A 163 12.56 -7.82 10.60
N VAL A 164 13.50 -7.23 11.36
CA VAL A 164 14.93 -7.58 11.27
C VAL A 164 15.62 -7.75 12.62
N THR A 165 15.06 -7.21 13.71
CA THR A 165 15.67 -7.31 15.04
C THR A 165 15.14 -8.51 15.81
N PRO A 166 15.94 -9.09 16.72
CA PRO A 166 15.48 -10.13 17.64
C PRO A 166 14.22 -9.74 18.42
N ASP A 167 13.53 -10.75 18.92
CA ASP A 167 12.42 -10.56 19.86
C ASP A 167 12.92 -9.78 21.10
N PRO A 168 12.29 -8.65 21.49
CA PRO A 168 12.81 -7.82 22.57
C PRO A 168 12.80 -8.49 23.96
N LEU A 169 11.99 -9.54 24.16
CA LEU A 169 11.85 -10.22 25.45
C LEU A 169 12.75 -11.45 25.54
N THR A 170 12.76 -12.26 24.48
CA THR A 170 13.45 -13.56 24.44
C THR A 170 14.83 -13.47 23.76
N ASN A 171 15.12 -12.36 23.09
CA ASN A 171 16.32 -12.14 22.29
C ASN A 171 16.51 -13.18 21.17
N VAL A 172 15.44 -13.87 20.77
CA VAL A 172 15.47 -14.84 19.67
C VAL A 172 15.56 -14.08 18.34
N PRO A 173 16.57 -14.37 17.49
CA PRO A 173 16.71 -13.72 16.19
C PRO A 173 15.47 -13.91 15.30
N PHE A 174 15.19 -12.92 14.46
CA PHE A 174 14.07 -12.97 13.53
C PHE A 174 14.34 -12.06 12.34
N VAL A 175 14.30 -12.63 11.14
CA VAL A 175 14.24 -11.88 9.89
C VAL A 175 13.01 -12.31 9.10
N ALA A 176 12.16 -11.36 8.74
CA ALA A 176 10.93 -11.63 8.01
C ALA A 176 11.22 -12.17 6.60
N ASP A 177 10.50 -13.23 6.22
CA ASP A 177 10.46 -13.80 4.88
C ASP A 177 9.22 -13.32 4.09
N ALA A 178 8.22 -12.77 4.78
CA ALA A 178 7.05 -12.10 4.24
C ALA A 178 6.46 -11.10 5.24
N ILE A 179 5.70 -10.11 4.73
CA ILE A 179 5.02 -9.09 5.53
C ILE A 179 3.52 -9.14 5.23
N ILE A 180 2.69 -9.18 6.28
CA ILE A 180 1.27 -8.85 6.20
C ILE A 180 1.07 -7.52 6.92
N ALA A 181 0.27 -6.61 6.40
CA ALA A 181 0.03 -5.33 7.07
C ALA A 181 -1.35 -4.75 6.80
N ASN A 182 -1.85 -3.90 7.69
CA ASN A 182 -2.93 -2.99 7.33
C ASN A 182 -2.37 -1.65 6.79
N PRO A 183 -3.09 -0.96 5.89
CA PRO A 183 -2.60 0.28 5.28
C PRO A 183 -2.17 1.39 6.25
N PRO A 184 -2.83 1.61 7.41
CA PRO A 184 -2.41 2.64 8.36
C PRO A 184 -1.00 2.47 8.94
N SER A 185 -0.29 1.36 8.70
CA SER A 185 1.11 1.22 9.12
C SER A 185 2.08 2.06 8.28
N PHE A 186 1.77 2.33 7.01
CA PHE A 186 2.58 3.06 6.00
C PHE A 186 4.02 2.54 5.76
N ALA A 187 4.59 1.72 6.64
CA ALA A 187 5.94 1.17 6.55
C ALA A 187 6.03 -0.02 5.58
N HIS A 188 4.92 -0.76 5.44
CA HIS A 188 4.80 -2.08 4.81
C HIS A 188 5.59 -2.26 3.50
N VAL A 189 5.31 -1.46 2.45
CA VAL A 189 5.92 -1.62 1.11
C VAL A 189 7.39 -1.22 1.11
N HIS A 190 7.78 -0.32 2.01
CA HIS A 190 9.15 0.17 2.12
C HIS A 190 10.03 -0.85 2.86
N CYS A 191 9.53 -1.45 3.94
CA CYS A 191 10.18 -2.58 4.60
C CYS A 191 10.34 -3.77 3.62
N ALA A 192 9.28 -4.09 2.88
CA ALA A 192 9.30 -5.14 1.86
C ALA A 192 10.33 -4.86 0.75
N GLN A 193 10.45 -3.61 0.31
CA GLN A 193 11.47 -3.18 -0.65
C GLN A 193 12.89 -3.36 -0.11
N ALA A 194 13.15 -2.96 1.15
CA ALA A 194 14.47 -3.08 1.76
C ALA A 194 14.91 -4.55 1.88
N LEU A 195 13.99 -5.43 2.29
CA LEU A 195 14.22 -6.86 2.48
C LEU A 195 14.19 -7.66 1.17
N GLY A 196 13.45 -7.19 0.17
CA GLY A 196 13.16 -7.90 -1.08
C GLY A 196 12.18 -9.07 -0.91
N VAL A 197 11.29 -8.98 0.07
CA VAL A 197 10.31 -10.01 0.44
C VAL A 197 8.90 -9.63 0.02
N PRO A 198 7.98 -10.60 -0.17
CA PRO A 198 6.58 -10.30 -0.46
C PRO A 198 5.88 -9.54 0.67
N VAL A 199 4.98 -8.64 0.28
CA VAL A 199 4.05 -7.93 1.16
C VAL A 199 2.62 -8.14 0.68
N HIS A 200 1.71 -8.31 1.64
CA HIS A 200 0.28 -8.48 1.43
C HIS A 200 -0.48 -7.56 2.38
N LEU A 201 -1.40 -6.75 1.86
CA LEU A 201 -2.21 -5.86 2.67
C LEU A 201 -3.54 -6.50 3.02
N MET A 202 -3.97 -6.40 4.27
CA MET A 202 -5.27 -6.89 4.70
C MET A 202 -5.99 -5.81 5.49
N PHE A 203 -7.27 -5.58 5.21
CA PHE A 203 -8.00 -4.53 5.91
C PHE A 203 -9.51 -4.74 5.90
N THR A 204 -10.18 -4.18 6.89
CA THR A 204 -11.65 -4.17 7.00
C THR A 204 -12.27 -2.93 6.37
N MET A 205 -11.49 -1.90 6.05
CA MET A 205 -12.00 -0.65 5.50
C MET A 205 -11.58 -0.52 4.03
N PRO A 206 -12.47 -0.06 3.12
CA PRO A 206 -12.10 0.24 1.73
C PRO A 206 -10.90 1.17 1.61
N TRP A 207 -9.89 0.73 0.86
CA TRP A 207 -8.63 1.46 0.66
C TRP A 207 -8.14 1.50 -0.80
N SER A 208 -8.72 0.67 -1.68
CA SER A 208 -8.34 0.54 -3.08
C SER A 208 -9.36 1.21 -3.97
N SER A 209 -8.88 2.02 -4.91
CA SER A 209 -9.68 2.75 -5.90
C SER A 209 -10.77 1.87 -6.54
N THR A 210 -12.02 2.32 -6.47
CA THR A 210 -13.17 1.70 -7.15
C THR A 210 -14.26 2.72 -7.46
N LYS A 211 -15.06 2.42 -8.48
CA LYS A 211 -16.28 3.15 -8.86
C LYS A 211 -17.49 2.75 -8.01
N ALA A 212 -17.44 1.64 -7.27
CA ALA A 212 -18.59 1.11 -6.54
C ALA A 212 -19.00 1.98 -5.34
N PHE A 213 -18.04 2.38 -4.51
CA PHE A 213 -18.26 3.19 -3.30
C PHE A 213 -17.09 4.15 -3.06
N PRO A 214 -17.32 5.29 -2.40
CA PRO A 214 -16.27 6.28 -2.14
C PRO A 214 -15.31 5.81 -1.05
N HIS A 215 -14.11 6.39 -1.02
CA HIS A 215 -13.15 6.23 0.06
C HIS A 215 -13.77 6.76 1.37
N PRO A 216 -13.85 5.96 2.46
CA PRO A 216 -14.59 6.36 3.67
C PRO A 216 -14.05 7.63 4.37
N LEU A 217 -12.73 7.87 4.30
CA LEU A 217 -12.12 9.12 4.82
C LEU A 217 -12.31 10.37 3.96
N ALA A 218 -12.86 10.25 2.75
CA ALA A 218 -12.94 11.40 1.85
C ALA A 218 -13.84 12.50 2.44
N ASN A 219 -14.91 12.14 3.16
CA ASN A 219 -15.81 13.08 3.85
C ASN A 219 -16.25 14.28 2.97
N VAL A 220 -16.44 14.06 1.66
CA VAL A 220 -16.84 15.09 0.70
C VAL A 220 -18.26 14.82 0.21
N GLY A 221 -19.13 15.82 0.37
CA GLY A 221 -20.39 15.91 -0.36
C GLY A 221 -20.10 16.32 -1.79
N PHE A 222 -19.86 15.36 -2.66
CA PHE A 222 -19.59 15.63 -4.07
C PHE A 222 -20.90 15.95 -4.81
N SER A 223 -20.79 16.91 -5.74
CA SER A 223 -21.85 17.44 -6.62
C SER A 223 -22.62 16.36 -7.38
N LYS A 224 -23.71 16.75 -8.08
CA LYS A 224 -24.52 15.95 -9.04
C LYS A 224 -23.73 15.37 -10.25
N ALA A 225 -22.41 15.21 -10.13
CA ALA A 225 -21.57 14.52 -11.09
C ALA A 225 -21.86 13.00 -11.09
N ASP A 226 -21.32 12.29 -12.08
CA ASP A 226 -21.36 10.83 -12.14
C ASP A 226 -20.77 10.21 -10.85
N LYS A 227 -21.65 9.61 -10.03
CA LYS A 227 -21.31 8.96 -8.75
C LYS A 227 -20.12 8.01 -8.89
N LYS A 228 -20.02 7.28 -10.01
CA LYS A 228 -18.94 6.30 -10.24
C LYS A 228 -17.57 6.97 -10.35
N SER A 229 -17.47 8.03 -11.15
CA SER A 229 -16.24 8.80 -11.30
C SER A 229 -15.85 9.52 -10.00
N THR A 230 -16.85 10.02 -9.26
CA THR A 230 -16.66 10.62 -7.94
C THR A 230 -16.10 9.63 -6.92
N ASN A 231 -16.66 8.41 -6.86
CA ASN A 231 -16.17 7.35 -5.98
C ASN A 231 -14.70 7.06 -6.26
N TYR A 232 -14.33 6.86 -7.52
CA TYR A 232 -12.94 6.59 -7.91
C TYR A 232 -12.00 7.76 -7.54
N ALA A 233 -12.39 9.00 -7.84
CA ALA A 233 -11.58 10.18 -7.55
C ALA A 233 -11.35 10.42 -6.05
N SER A 234 -12.26 9.94 -5.19
CA SER A 234 -12.14 10.11 -3.74
C SER A 234 -10.92 9.38 -3.16
N TYR A 235 -10.54 8.22 -3.72
CA TYR A 235 -9.34 7.48 -3.30
C TYR A 235 -8.08 8.26 -3.61
N ALA A 236 -7.94 8.74 -4.85
CA ALA A 236 -6.80 9.55 -5.27
C ALA A 236 -6.65 10.83 -4.40
N ALA A 237 -7.76 11.47 -4.03
CA ALA A 237 -7.74 12.64 -3.16
C ALA A 237 -7.24 12.31 -1.74
N VAL A 238 -7.75 11.24 -1.13
CA VAL A 238 -7.34 10.82 0.22
C VAL A 238 -5.89 10.39 0.23
N GLU A 239 -5.47 9.54 -0.71
CA GLU A 239 -4.09 9.09 -0.81
C GLU A 239 -3.13 10.26 -1.04
N PHE A 240 -3.51 11.23 -1.88
CA PHE A 240 -2.71 12.43 -2.12
C PHE A 240 -2.51 13.25 -0.84
N LEU A 241 -3.59 13.52 -0.09
CA LEU A 241 -3.52 14.26 1.17
C LEU A 241 -2.68 13.52 2.22
N THR A 242 -2.87 12.21 2.35
CA THR A 242 -2.06 11.36 3.23
C THR A 242 -0.58 11.45 2.89
N TRP A 243 -0.23 11.36 1.60
CA TRP A 243 1.15 11.46 1.15
C TRP A 243 1.75 12.86 1.37
N GLN A 244 0.98 13.93 1.18
CA GLN A 244 1.46 15.28 1.52
C GLN A 244 1.71 15.46 3.02
N GLY A 245 0.97 14.77 3.88
CA GLY A 245 1.14 14.84 5.34
C GLY A 245 2.29 14.00 5.91
N LEU A 246 2.60 12.86 5.28
CA LEU A 246 3.54 11.85 5.81
C LEU A 246 4.73 11.55 4.90
N GLY A 247 4.69 11.92 3.61
CA GLY A 247 5.67 11.49 2.62
C GLY A 247 7.09 11.99 2.90
N ASP A 248 7.25 13.14 3.56
CA ASP A 248 8.55 13.66 3.97
C ASP A 248 9.17 12.88 5.14
N LEU A 249 8.34 12.46 6.11
CA LEU A 249 8.75 11.56 7.20
C LEU A 249 9.17 10.20 6.64
N VAL A 250 8.32 9.62 5.78
CA VAL A 250 8.59 8.34 5.11
C VAL A 250 9.90 8.41 4.33
N ASN A 251 10.12 9.48 3.56
CA ASN A 251 11.35 9.63 2.78
C ASN A 251 12.59 9.81 3.66
N SER A 252 12.49 10.58 4.74
CA SER A 252 13.60 10.75 5.69
C SER A 252 13.99 9.42 6.32
N TRP A 253 13.00 8.63 6.76
CA TRP A 253 13.19 7.28 7.30
C TRP A 253 13.71 6.28 6.26
N ARG A 254 13.20 6.32 5.02
CA ARG A 254 13.68 5.48 3.91
C ARG A 254 15.18 5.66 3.68
N VAL A 255 15.67 6.89 3.68
CA VAL A 255 17.09 7.18 3.48
C VAL A 255 17.89 6.79 4.72
N ALA A 256 17.47 7.23 5.90
CA ALA A 256 18.23 7.09 7.13
C ALA A 256 18.30 5.64 7.66
N SER A 257 17.17 4.93 7.67
CA SER A 257 17.05 3.59 8.27
C SER A 257 17.12 2.48 7.23
N LEU A 258 16.43 2.64 6.09
CA LEU A 258 16.32 1.57 5.09
C LEU A 258 17.43 1.59 4.03
N GLY A 259 18.17 2.68 3.90
CA GLY A 259 19.15 2.89 2.82
C GLY A 259 18.51 2.97 1.43
N LEU A 260 17.21 3.26 1.36
CA LEU A 260 16.43 3.35 0.13
C LEU A 260 16.38 4.79 -0.40
N GLU A 261 16.21 4.91 -1.71
CA GLU A 261 15.98 6.22 -2.33
C GLU A 261 14.65 6.84 -1.89
N PRO A 262 14.55 8.17 -1.81
CA PRO A 262 13.27 8.83 -1.58
C PRO A 262 12.30 8.57 -2.75
N VAL A 263 11.02 8.43 -2.44
CA VAL A 263 9.92 8.38 -3.41
C VAL A 263 9.47 9.82 -3.74
N PRO A 264 9.26 10.16 -5.02
CA PRO A 264 8.78 11.49 -5.41
C PRO A 264 7.43 11.85 -4.77
N SER A 265 7.25 13.14 -4.49
CA SER A 265 6.01 13.70 -3.94
C SER A 265 4.78 13.45 -4.83
N THR A 266 4.98 13.37 -6.14
CA THR A 266 3.92 13.15 -7.14
C THR A 266 3.50 11.69 -7.29
N GLU A 267 4.18 10.75 -6.66
CA GLU A 267 4.00 9.32 -6.94
C GLU A 267 3.65 8.49 -5.71
N GLY A 268 4.12 8.91 -4.54
CA GLY A 268 3.94 8.12 -3.32
C GLY A 268 2.48 7.81 -2.98
N HIS A 269 1.55 8.69 -3.38
CA HIS A 269 0.12 8.49 -3.16
C HIS A 269 -0.45 7.28 -3.90
N ARG A 270 0.06 6.89 -5.08
CA ARG A 270 -0.49 5.75 -5.87
C ARG A 270 0.35 4.48 -5.79
N LEU A 271 1.28 4.38 -4.83
CA LEU A 271 2.25 3.27 -4.80
C LEU A 271 1.58 1.90 -4.78
N LEU A 272 0.52 1.72 -3.98
CA LEU A 272 -0.16 0.44 -3.85
C LEU A 272 -0.80 -0.02 -5.17
N GLU A 273 -1.46 0.91 -5.87
CA GLU A 273 -2.11 0.68 -7.16
C GLU A 273 -1.07 0.40 -8.26
N VAL A 274 -0.01 1.21 -8.34
CA VAL A 274 1.04 1.06 -9.37
C VAL A 274 1.82 -0.26 -9.21
N LEU A 275 2.11 -0.64 -7.97
CA LEU A 275 2.81 -1.87 -7.63
C LEU A 275 1.90 -3.11 -7.65
N GLN A 276 0.57 -2.93 -7.76
CA GLN A 276 -0.43 -4.00 -7.62
C GLN A 276 -0.16 -4.87 -6.39
N VAL A 277 0.03 -4.22 -5.24
CA VAL A 277 0.28 -4.94 -3.99
C VAL A 277 -0.91 -5.84 -3.69
N PRO A 278 -0.70 -7.15 -3.46
CA PRO A 278 -1.78 -8.05 -3.06
C PRO A 278 -2.56 -7.50 -1.87
N PHE A 279 -3.88 -7.51 -1.98
CA PHE A 279 -4.77 -6.95 -0.98
C PHE A 279 -5.91 -7.94 -0.69
N THR A 280 -6.21 -8.21 0.57
CA THR A 280 -7.39 -8.98 0.97
C THR A 280 -8.27 -8.15 1.89
N TYR A 281 -9.53 -7.96 1.50
CA TYR A 281 -10.51 -7.31 2.35
C TYR A 281 -11.19 -8.32 3.27
N CYS A 282 -11.16 -8.02 4.56
CA CYS A 282 -11.60 -8.90 5.64
C CYS A 282 -13.07 -8.68 5.97
N TRP A 283 -13.95 -8.75 4.97
CA TRP A 283 -15.40 -8.63 5.12
C TRP A 283 -16.14 -9.71 4.32
N SER A 284 -17.42 -9.93 4.65
CA SER A 284 -18.25 -10.92 3.96
C SER A 284 -18.49 -10.53 2.50
N PRO A 285 -18.18 -11.40 1.51
CA PRO A 285 -18.54 -11.16 0.11
C PRO A 285 -20.06 -11.16 -0.12
N SER A 286 -20.83 -11.80 0.77
CA SER A 286 -22.29 -11.79 0.78
C SER A 286 -22.86 -10.42 1.19
N LEU A 287 -22.08 -9.64 1.95
CA LEU A 287 -22.45 -8.30 2.40
C LEU A 287 -21.92 -7.21 1.46
N VAL A 288 -20.63 -7.26 1.13
CA VAL A 288 -19.99 -6.34 0.19
C VAL A 288 -19.28 -7.18 -0.87
N PRO A 289 -19.87 -7.36 -2.07
CA PRO A 289 -19.28 -8.18 -3.12
C PRO A 289 -18.05 -7.50 -3.72
N LYS A 290 -17.22 -8.28 -4.43
CA LYS A 290 -16.03 -7.75 -5.10
C LYS A 290 -16.44 -6.80 -6.23
N PRO A 291 -16.05 -5.51 -6.18
CA PRO A 291 -16.22 -4.59 -7.29
C PRO A 291 -15.63 -5.16 -8.59
N SER A 292 -16.36 -5.00 -9.69
CA SER A 292 -15.95 -5.52 -11.00
C SER A 292 -14.72 -4.83 -11.60
N ASP A 293 -14.36 -3.65 -11.08
CA ASP A 293 -13.16 -2.90 -11.46
C ASP A 293 -11.92 -3.23 -10.63
N TRP A 294 -12.00 -4.16 -9.67
CA TRP A 294 -10.84 -4.67 -8.93
C TRP A 294 -10.14 -5.82 -9.66
N GLY A 295 -8.81 -5.74 -9.69
CA GLY A 295 -7.95 -6.76 -10.31
C GLY A 295 -7.92 -8.09 -9.54
N SER A 296 -7.23 -9.07 -10.11
CA SER A 296 -7.05 -10.41 -9.51
C SER A 296 -6.14 -10.43 -8.27
N HIS A 297 -5.43 -9.33 -7.99
CA HIS A 297 -4.57 -9.19 -6.82
C HIS A 297 -5.34 -8.67 -5.58
N ILE A 298 -6.63 -8.36 -5.73
CA ILE A 298 -7.50 -7.89 -4.65
C ILE A 298 -8.58 -8.94 -4.40
N ASP A 299 -8.59 -9.53 -3.20
CA ASP A 299 -9.54 -10.57 -2.80
C ASP A 299 -10.47 -10.07 -1.68
N ILE A 300 -11.60 -10.75 -1.51
CA ILE A 300 -12.48 -10.60 -0.34
C ILE A 300 -12.57 -11.97 0.30
N SER A 301 -12.14 -12.08 1.56
CA SER A 301 -12.02 -13.38 2.21
C SER A 301 -13.26 -13.79 3.01
N GLY A 302 -14.00 -12.82 3.55
CA GLY A 302 -14.87 -13.01 4.71
C GLY A 302 -14.30 -12.31 5.95
N PHE A 303 -15.15 -12.05 6.94
CA PHE A 303 -14.72 -11.50 8.24
C PHE A 303 -13.88 -12.51 9.03
N PHE A 304 -12.95 -12.00 9.85
CA PHE A 304 -12.12 -12.82 10.72
C PHE A 304 -12.78 -12.99 12.08
N PHE A 305 -13.59 -14.05 12.20
CA PHE A 305 -14.16 -14.44 13.48
C PHE A 305 -13.20 -15.34 14.25
N ARG A 306 -13.21 -15.20 15.58
CA ARG A 306 -12.58 -16.14 16.50
C ARG A 306 -13.64 -17.12 17.01
N GLU A 307 -13.19 -18.29 17.46
CA GLU A 307 -14.05 -19.15 18.26
C GLU A 307 -14.50 -18.40 19.52
N PRO A 308 -15.81 -18.38 19.83
CA PRO A 308 -16.32 -17.75 21.04
C PRO A 308 -15.68 -18.40 22.27
N ALA A 309 -15.11 -17.60 23.17
CA ALA A 309 -14.66 -18.12 24.45
C ALA A 309 -15.88 -18.57 25.28
N ALA A 310 -15.73 -19.67 26.03
CA ALA A 310 -16.72 -20.03 27.04
C ALA A 310 -16.84 -18.86 28.04
N TYR A 311 -18.04 -18.28 28.13
CA TYR A 311 -18.32 -17.13 28.97
C TYR A 311 -19.48 -17.44 29.92
N THR A 312 -19.25 -17.21 31.21
CA THR A 312 -20.27 -17.28 32.24
C THR A 312 -20.68 -15.86 32.60
N PRO A 313 -21.91 -15.44 32.31
CA PRO A 313 -22.38 -14.10 32.69
C PRO A 313 -22.45 -13.96 34.21
N PRO A 314 -22.25 -12.74 34.73
CA PRO A 314 -22.64 -12.39 36.10
C PRO A 314 -24.11 -12.71 36.39
N GLU A 315 -24.43 -13.07 37.64
CA GLU A 315 -25.78 -13.52 38.04
C GLU A 315 -26.87 -12.48 37.77
N ASP A 316 -26.56 -11.20 37.94
CA ASP A 316 -27.46 -10.08 37.68
C ASP A 316 -27.78 -9.92 36.19
N LEU A 317 -26.79 -10.06 35.31
CA LEU A 317 -26.98 -10.07 33.86
C LEU A 317 -27.81 -11.27 33.42
N ASP A 318 -27.51 -12.46 33.93
CA ASP A 318 -28.26 -13.68 33.62
C ASP A 318 -29.73 -13.59 34.09
N ALA A 319 -29.96 -13.07 35.30
CA ALA A 319 -31.29 -12.81 35.83
C ALA A 319 -32.06 -11.78 34.97
N PHE A 320 -31.40 -10.69 34.55
CA PHE A 320 -32.00 -9.70 33.66
C PHE A 320 -32.39 -10.33 32.32
N LEU A 321 -31.53 -11.13 31.70
CA LEU A 321 -31.83 -11.79 30.43
C LEU A 321 -33.04 -12.72 30.55
N LYS A 322 -33.15 -13.50 31.63
CA LYS A 322 -34.22 -14.48 31.86
C LYS A 322 -35.59 -13.90 32.23
N THR A 323 -35.65 -12.67 32.74
CA THR A 323 -36.87 -12.08 33.33
C THR A 323 -37.78 -11.36 32.32
N GLY A 324 -37.58 -11.53 31.01
CA GLY A 324 -38.44 -10.90 30.00
C GLY A 324 -38.03 -11.17 28.54
N PRO A 325 -38.57 -10.40 27.57
CA PRO A 325 -38.25 -10.55 26.15
C PRO A 325 -36.81 -10.12 25.82
N PRO A 326 -36.15 -10.67 24.78
CA PRO A 326 -34.77 -10.33 24.45
C PRO A 326 -34.54 -8.80 24.36
N PRO A 327 -33.58 -8.22 25.09
CA PRO A 327 -33.32 -6.79 25.05
C PRO A 327 -32.64 -6.38 23.75
N ILE A 328 -32.60 -5.08 23.46
CA ILE A 328 -31.67 -4.51 22.46
C ILE A 328 -30.31 -4.25 23.11
N TYR A 329 -29.23 -4.32 22.33
CA TYR A 329 -27.91 -3.84 22.77
C TYR A 329 -27.66 -2.41 22.30
N VAL A 330 -27.08 -1.57 23.17
CA VAL A 330 -26.61 -0.23 22.83
C VAL A 330 -25.15 -0.08 23.28
N GLY A 331 -24.25 0.19 22.34
CA GLY A 331 -22.82 0.37 22.65
C GLY A 331 -22.07 1.15 21.58
N PHE A 332 -21.53 2.31 21.95
CA PHE A 332 -20.80 3.17 21.01
C PHE A 332 -19.28 2.98 21.07
N GLY A 333 -18.78 1.99 21.82
CA GLY A 333 -17.34 1.75 21.97
C GLY A 333 -16.62 2.86 22.75
N SER A 334 -15.29 2.91 22.63
CA SER A 334 -14.41 3.85 23.35
C SER A 334 -14.42 5.28 22.78
N ILE A 335 -15.60 5.83 22.44
CA ILE A 335 -15.68 7.15 21.83
C ILE A 335 -15.73 8.22 22.92
N VAL A 336 -14.69 9.06 22.97
CA VAL A 336 -14.60 10.23 23.84
C VAL A 336 -15.27 11.40 23.13
N VAL A 337 -16.54 11.68 23.44
CA VAL A 337 -17.25 12.87 22.94
C VAL A 337 -17.91 13.61 24.09
N GLY A 338 -17.94 14.94 24.03
CA GLY A 338 -18.81 15.74 24.88
C GLY A 338 -20.29 15.49 24.58
N GLY A 339 -21.16 15.63 25.59
CA GLY A 339 -22.61 15.47 25.44
C GLY A 339 -23.15 14.06 25.74
N ILE A 340 -22.38 13.23 26.44
CA ILE A 340 -22.77 11.88 26.88
C ILE A 340 -24.12 11.86 27.60
N GLU A 341 -24.40 12.83 28.47
CA GLU A 341 -25.68 12.92 29.19
C GLU A 341 -26.87 13.08 28.23
N GLY A 342 -26.71 13.89 27.18
CA GLY A 342 -27.72 14.06 26.13
C GLY A 342 -27.94 12.77 25.34
N LEU A 343 -26.88 12.04 25.02
CA LEU A 343 -26.97 10.74 24.34
C LEU A 343 -27.72 9.72 25.19
N MET A 344 -27.39 9.61 26.48
CA MET A 344 -28.05 8.69 27.40
C MET A 344 -29.52 9.04 27.57
N THR A 345 -29.86 10.32 27.70
CA THR A 345 -31.25 10.80 27.75
C THR A 345 -32.03 10.38 26.50
N MET A 346 -31.42 10.52 25.31
CA MET A 346 -32.05 10.09 24.06
C MET A 346 -32.26 8.57 23.99
N VAL A 347 -31.27 7.78 24.42
CA VAL A 347 -31.37 6.31 24.46
C VAL A 347 -32.47 5.87 25.42
N LEU A 348 -32.47 6.34 26.66
CA LEU A 348 -33.48 5.98 27.67
C LEU A 348 -34.88 6.41 27.23
N SER A 349 -35.01 7.59 26.63
CA SER A 349 -36.27 8.08 26.06
C SER A 349 -36.78 7.16 24.94
N ALA A 350 -35.91 6.71 24.05
CA ALA A 350 -36.28 5.81 22.96
C ALA A 350 -36.67 4.41 23.46
N VAL A 351 -35.94 3.87 24.44
CA VAL A 351 -36.26 2.59 25.10
C VAL A 351 -37.65 2.66 25.73
N LYS A 352 -37.93 3.71 26.51
CA LYS A 352 -39.25 3.91 27.14
C LYS A 352 -40.38 4.07 26.11
N ALA A 353 -40.15 4.83 25.04
CA ALA A 353 -41.16 5.07 24.00
C ALA A 353 -41.46 3.84 23.13
N THR A 354 -40.49 2.94 22.95
CA THR A 354 -40.64 1.70 22.18
C THR A 354 -41.07 0.51 23.03
N GLY A 355 -40.99 0.62 24.37
CA GLY A 355 -41.37 -0.44 25.30
C GLY A 355 -40.43 -1.66 25.26
N VAL A 356 -39.20 -1.47 24.80
CA VAL A 356 -38.19 -2.53 24.71
C VAL A 356 -37.36 -2.56 25.99
N ARG A 357 -36.72 -3.70 26.27
CA ARG A 357 -35.63 -3.78 27.25
C ARG A 357 -34.30 -3.47 26.57
N ALA A 358 -33.32 -2.94 27.30
CA ALA A 358 -32.02 -2.57 26.76
C ALA A 358 -30.85 -3.01 27.64
N ILE A 359 -29.77 -3.48 27.01
CA ILE A 359 -28.45 -3.64 27.61
C ILE A 359 -27.58 -2.51 27.06
N ILE A 360 -27.06 -1.67 27.95
CA ILE A 360 -26.21 -0.53 27.60
C ILE A 360 -24.78 -0.83 28.05
N SER A 361 -23.83 -0.84 27.12
CA SER A 361 -22.42 -1.00 27.46
C SER A 361 -21.89 0.28 28.10
N ARG A 362 -21.26 0.16 29.27
CA ARG A 362 -20.68 1.30 30.01
C ARG A 362 -19.52 1.97 29.25
N GLY A 363 -18.77 1.21 28.44
CA GLY A 363 -17.63 1.71 27.66
C GLY A 363 -16.55 2.44 28.49
N TRP A 364 -15.62 3.12 27.80
CA TRP A 364 -14.57 3.94 28.44
C TRP A 364 -15.11 5.21 29.11
N SER A 365 -16.30 5.65 28.71
CA SER A 365 -16.99 6.83 29.25
C SER A 365 -17.75 6.55 30.55
N ASN A 366 -17.73 5.31 31.05
CA ASN A 366 -18.48 4.86 32.22
C ASN A 366 -19.95 5.33 32.18
N LEU A 367 -20.62 5.05 31.06
CA LEU A 367 -22.01 5.42 30.83
C LEU A 367 -22.89 4.85 31.95
N ALA A 368 -23.42 5.75 32.76
CA ALA A 368 -24.41 5.46 33.79
C ALA A 368 -25.61 6.38 33.56
N GLY A 369 -26.79 5.90 33.90
CA GLY A 369 -28.03 6.66 33.87
C GLY A 369 -28.95 6.19 34.98
N GLU A 370 -30.18 6.69 34.97
CA GLU A 370 -31.18 6.32 35.98
C GLU A 370 -31.42 4.79 35.99
N GLU A 371 -31.61 4.24 37.20
CA GLU A 371 -31.99 2.84 37.36
C GLU A 371 -33.40 2.62 36.79
N SER A 372 -33.53 1.61 35.95
CA SER A 372 -34.79 1.20 35.33
C SER A 372 -34.85 -0.33 35.26
N PRO A 373 -36.00 -0.96 35.56
CA PRO A 373 -36.14 -2.41 35.43
C PRO A 373 -35.97 -2.92 33.99
N ASP A 374 -36.10 -2.03 32.99
CA ASP A 374 -35.95 -2.35 31.58
C ASP A 374 -34.53 -2.11 31.03
N VAL A 375 -33.60 -1.62 31.87
CA VAL A 375 -32.25 -1.25 31.44
C VAL A 375 -31.19 -1.91 32.31
N PHE A 376 -30.23 -2.58 31.67
CA PHE A 376 -29.07 -3.17 32.34
C PHE A 376 -27.77 -2.55 31.82
N TYR A 377 -26.93 -2.03 32.72
CA TYR A 377 -25.64 -1.43 32.38
C TYR A 377 -24.50 -2.44 32.49
N VAL A 378 -24.07 -2.98 31.36
CA VAL A 378 -23.05 -4.02 31.29
C VAL A 378 -21.63 -3.44 31.19
N GLY A 379 -20.69 -4.04 31.92
CA GLY A 379 -19.26 -3.81 31.74
C GLY A 379 -18.70 -4.57 30.54
N ASP A 380 -17.49 -5.10 30.67
CA ASP A 380 -16.88 -5.93 29.63
C ASP A 380 -17.63 -7.26 29.47
N CYS A 381 -18.19 -7.48 28.28
CA CYS A 381 -18.89 -8.72 27.91
C CYS A 381 -18.55 -9.07 26.46
N PRO A 382 -18.18 -10.33 26.13
CA PRO A 382 -17.90 -10.75 24.76
C PRO A 382 -19.12 -10.57 23.86
N HIS A 383 -18.99 -9.79 22.78
CA HIS A 383 -20.09 -9.56 21.84
C HIS A 383 -20.54 -10.85 21.17
N GLU A 384 -19.62 -11.79 20.94
CA GLU A 384 -19.92 -13.09 20.33
C GLU A 384 -20.91 -13.90 21.16
N TRP A 385 -20.89 -13.73 22.49
CA TRP A 385 -21.86 -14.35 23.40
C TRP A 385 -23.11 -13.48 23.54
N LEU A 386 -22.92 -12.19 23.83
CA LEU A 386 -24.02 -11.28 24.15
C LEU A 386 -25.00 -11.10 22.97
N PHE A 387 -24.50 -11.01 21.75
CA PHE A 387 -25.34 -10.73 20.58
C PHE A 387 -26.26 -11.90 20.21
N GLN A 388 -26.03 -13.09 20.75
CA GLN A 388 -26.97 -14.21 20.64
C GLN A 388 -28.22 -14.01 21.52
N GLN A 389 -28.12 -13.17 22.55
CA GLN A 389 -29.15 -12.97 23.58
C GLN A 389 -30.02 -11.72 23.34
N VAL A 390 -29.74 -10.94 22.28
CA VAL A 390 -30.40 -9.65 22.01
C VAL A 390 -31.28 -9.69 20.76
N ALA A 391 -32.24 -8.78 20.69
CA ALA A 391 -33.15 -8.63 19.54
C ALA A 391 -32.52 -7.81 18.40
N ALA A 392 -31.76 -6.77 18.74
CA ALA A 392 -31.13 -5.86 17.78
C ALA A 392 -29.88 -5.20 18.40
N VAL A 393 -29.02 -4.63 17.56
CA VAL A 393 -27.77 -3.98 17.97
C VAL A 393 -27.76 -2.52 17.52
N ILE A 394 -27.47 -1.60 18.43
CA ILE A 394 -27.28 -0.18 18.15
C ILE A 394 -25.86 0.18 18.53
N HIS A 395 -25.07 0.61 17.55
CA HIS A 395 -23.65 0.88 17.81
C HIS A 395 -23.08 1.94 16.86
N HIS A 396 -21.80 2.24 17.04
CA HIS A 396 -21.09 3.28 16.32
C HIS A 396 -20.74 2.94 14.86
N GLY A 397 -20.91 1.69 14.42
CA GLY A 397 -20.53 1.25 13.06
C GLY A 397 -19.11 0.71 12.89
N GLY A 398 -18.37 0.39 13.95
CA GLY A 398 -17.06 -0.26 13.79
C GLY A 398 -17.16 -1.65 13.16
N ALA A 399 -16.31 -1.94 12.18
CA ALA A 399 -16.36 -3.15 11.33
C ALA A 399 -16.59 -4.45 12.11
N GLY A 400 -15.82 -4.70 13.18
CA GLY A 400 -15.96 -5.92 13.98
C GLY A 400 -17.28 -6.03 14.74
N THR A 401 -17.85 -4.91 15.20
CA THR A 401 -19.17 -4.92 15.87
C THR A 401 -20.28 -5.14 14.86
N THR A 402 -20.19 -4.48 13.69
CA THR A 402 -21.11 -4.70 12.55
C THR A 402 -21.11 -6.18 12.14
N ALA A 403 -19.92 -6.74 11.93
CA ALA A 403 -19.74 -8.13 11.54
C ALA A 403 -20.32 -9.11 12.57
N CYS A 404 -20.09 -8.86 13.86
CA CYS A 404 -20.62 -9.70 14.93
C CYS A 404 -22.16 -9.67 14.99
N GLY A 405 -22.77 -8.47 14.93
CA GLY A 405 -24.22 -8.33 14.93
C GLY A 405 -24.87 -9.08 13.77
N LEU A 406 -24.35 -8.87 12.56
CA LEU A 406 -24.84 -9.53 11.35
C LEU A 406 -24.60 -11.05 11.37
N ARG A 407 -23.46 -11.53 11.87
CA ARG A 407 -23.17 -12.99 11.98
C ARG A 407 -24.22 -13.73 12.79
N TYR A 408 -24.75 -13.10 13.85
CA TYR A 408 -25.80 -13.68 14.69
C TYR A 408 -27.20 -13.30 14.24
N GLY A 409 -27.34 -12.68 13.05
CA GLY A 409 -28.63 -12.31 12.47
C GLY A 409 -29.37 -11.24 13.25
N ARG A 410 -28.65 -10.30 13.87
CA ARG A 410 -29.23 -9.19 14.60
C ARG A 410 -29.37 -7.97 13.69
N PRO A 411 -30.58 -7.45 13.48
CA PRO A 411 -30.77 -6.17 12.82
C PRO A 411 -30.00 -5.06 13.54
N THR A 412 -29.39 -4.17 12.77
CA THR A 412 -28.31 -3.31 13.27
C THR A 412 -28.51 -1.85 12.90
N THR A 413 -28.61 -0.96 13.90
CA THR A 413 -28.62 0.50 13.70
C THR A 413 -27.23 1.05 13.92
N ILE A 414 -26.74 1.84 12.94
CA ILE A 414 -25.42 2.47 13.01
C ILE A 414 -25.56 3.99 13.23
N VAL A 415 -24.89 4.47 14.29
CA VAL A 415 -24.75 5.90 14.62
C VAL A 415 -23.28 6.29 14.40
N PRO A 416 -22.89 6.72 13.18
CA PRO A 416 -21.49 6.97 12.88
C PRO A 416 -21.00 8.29 13.48
N PHE A 417 -19.74 8.26 13.92
CA PHE A 417 -18.97 9.39 14.43
C PHE A 417 -17.88 9.82 13.44
N PHE A 418 -17.11 8.88 12.89
CA PHE A 418 -15.99 9.14 11.97
C PHE A 418 -15.54 7.87 11.22
N GLY A 419 -14.55 8.01 10.33
CA GLY A 419 -13.85 6.87 9.74
C GLY A 419 -14.70 6.08 8.74
N ASP A 420 -14.66 4.75 8.87
CA ASP A 420 -15.40 3.78 8.05
C ASP A 420 -16.84 3.55 8.51
N GLN A 421 -17.23 4.11 9.65
CA GLN A 421 -18.55 3.90 10.26
C GLN A 421 -19.72 4.31 9.36
N PRO A 422 -19.69 5.44 8.62
CA PRO A 422 -20.76 5.77 7.67
C PRO A 422 -20.87 4.76 6.52
N PHE A 423 -19.73 4.21 6.07
CA PHE A 423 -19.72 3.19 5.02
C PHE A 423 -20.44 1.92 5.50
N TRP A 424 -20.10 1.42 6.70
CA TRP A 424 -20.81 0.27 7.27
C TRP A 424 -22.29 0.52 7.50
N GLY A 425 -22.64 1.74 7.92
CA GLY A 425 -24.02 2.18 8.04
C GLY A 425 -24.80 2.05 6.74
N ALA A 426 -24.24 2.57 5.64
CA ALA A 426 -24.85 2.50 4.32
C ALA A 426 -24.95 1.05 3.83
N VAL A 427 -23.91 0.23 4.03
CA VAL A 427 -23.90 -1.19 3.64
C VAL A 427 -24.99 -1.99 4.37
N VAL A 428 -25.17 -1.77 5.68
CA VAL A 428 -26.22 -2.44 6.46
C VAL A 428 -27.62 -2.01 6.01
N ALA A 429 -27.79 -0.72 5.71
CA ALA A 429 -29.05 -0.17 5.24
C ALA A 429 -29.43 -0.71 3.85
N GLU A 430 -28.47 -0.73 2.91
CA GLU A 430 -28.66 -1.26 1.55
C GLU A 430 -29.02 -2.76 1.57
N ALA A 431 -28.45 -3.52 2.51
CA ALA A 431 -28.80 -4.93 2.71
C ALA A 431 -30.17 -5.14 3.40
N GLY A 432 -30.85 -4.08 3.85
CA GLY A 432 -32.13 -4.13 4.56
C GLY A 432 -32.03 -4.69 5.99
N ALA A 433 -30.82 -4.93 6.49
CA ALA A 433 -30.57 -5.46 7.84
C ALA A 433 -30.56 -4.37 8.92
N GLY A 434 -30.78 -3.12 8.55
CA GLY A 434 -30.88 -1.98 9.45
C GLY A 434 -31.39 -0.73 8.73
N PRO A 435 -31.71 0.34 9.46
CA PRO A 435 -32.11 1.60 8.86
C PRO A 435 -30.90 2.38 8.30
N GLU A 436 -31.18 3.42 7.51
CA GLU A 436 -30.17 4.41 7.12
C GLU A 436 -29.38 4.92 8.34
N PRO A 437 -28.04 5.07 8.23
CA PRO A 437 -27.22 5.49 9.35
C PRO A 437 -27.62 6.87 9.85
N ILE A 438 -27.54 7.07 11.17
CA ILE A 438 -27.90 8.35 11.80
C ILE A 438 -26.61 9.01 12.31
N PRO A 439 -26.00 9.94 11.55
CA PRO A 439 -24.81 10.63 12.02
C PRO A 439 -25.03 11.22 13.41
N TYR A 440 -24.05 11.04 14.31
CA TYR A 440 -24.18 11.43 15.72
C TYR A 440 -24.68 12.88 15.90
N ARG A 441 -24.18 13.81 15.08
CA ARG A 441 -24.57 15.24 15.09
C ARG A 441 -26.05 15.50 14.76
N SER A 442 -26.73 14.52 14.16
CA SER A 442 -28.11 14.59 13.72
C SER A 442 -29.03 13.66 14.53
N LEU A 443 -28.48 12.95 15.53
CA LEU A 443 -29.20 12.01 16.35
C LEU A 443 -30.24 12.73 17.22
N THR A 444 -31.46 12.18 17.24
CA THR A 444 -32.56 12.64 18.09
C THR A 444 -33.32 11.42 18.64
N SER A 445 -34.06 11.58 19.74
CA SER A 445 -34.89 10.49 20.29
C SER A 445 -35.86 9.94 19.25
N GLN A 446 -36.53 10.79 18.46
CA GLN A 446 -37.46 10.36 17.41
C GLN A 446 -36.79 9.50 16.34
N LYS A 447 -35.60 9.89 15.88
CA LYS A 447 -34.86 9.08 14.89
C LYS A 447 -34.45 7.73 15.48
N LEU A 448 -34.03 7.71 16.76
CA LEU A 448 -33.65 6.48 17.43
C LEU A 448 -34.86 5.55 17.66
N ILE A 449 -36.04 6.10 18.00
CA ILE A 449 -37.30 5.36 18.10
C ILE A 449 -37.63 4.68 16.77
N HIS A 450 -37.61 5.43 15.67
CA HIS A 450 -37.88 4.87 14.34
C HIS A 450 -36.85 3.80 13.95
N ALA A 451 -35.57 4.00 14.29
CA ALA A 451 -34.52 3.03 14.03
C ALA A 451 -34.73 1.73 14.81
N ILE A 452 -35.10 1.80 16.09
CA ILE A 452 -35.44 0.63 16.91
C ILE A 452 -36.63 -0.11 16.30
N GLN A 453 -37.71 0.62 15.96
CA GLN A 453 -38.90 0.03 15.34
C GLN A 453 -38.58 -0.64 14.00
N TYR A 454 -37.72 -0.04 13.17
CA TYR A 454 -37.26 -0.64 11.92
C TYR A 454 -36.51 -1.95 12.17
N CYS A 455 -35.54 -1.95 13.09
CA CYS A 455 -34.77 -3.16 13.43
C CYS A 455 -35.65 -4.30 13.95
N LEU A 456 -36.76 -3.98 14.62
CA LEU A 456 -37.72 -4.98 15.11
C LEU A 456 -38.76 -5.39 14.07
N SER A 457 -38.73 -4.80 12.86
CA SER A 457 -39.65 -5.17 11.79
C SER A 457 -39.35 -6.57 11.25
N PRO A 458 -40.37 -7.33 10.79
CA PRO A 458 -40.16 -8.66 10.21
C PRO A 458 -39.20 -8.66 9.01
N GLY A 459 -39.20 -7.59 8.21
CA GLY A 459 -38.31 -7.42 7.06
C GLY A 459 -36.84 -7.35 7.47
N ALA A 460 -36.51 -6.48 8.42
CA ALA A 460 -35.13 -6.32 8.90
C ALA A 460 -34.60 -7.60 9.57
N VAL A 461 -35.44 -8.26 10.38
CA VAL A 461 -35.10 -9.55 11.02
C VAL A 461 -34.84 -10.64 9.97
N THR A 462 -35.65 -10.70 8.92
CA THR A 462 -35.48 -11.69 7.84
C THR A 462 -34.20 -11.42 7.04
N ALA A 463 -33.94 -10.17 6.67
CA ALA A 463 -32.73 -9.78 5.95
C ALA A 463 -31.46 -10.08 6.77
N ALA A 464 -31.44 -9.72 8.05
CA ALA A 464 -30.33 -10.01 8.94
C ALA A 464 -30.09 -11.52 9.09
N ARG A 465 -31.15 -12.33 9.18
CA ARG A 465 -31.05 -13.80 9.24
C ARG A 465 -30.45 -14.39 7.95
N GLN A 466 -30.89 -13.93 6.78
CA GLN A 466 -30.36 -14.40 5.49
C GLN A 466 -28.86 -14.09 5.32
N LEU A 467 -28.44 -12.90 5.75
CA LEU A 467 -27.01 -12.55 5.79
C LEU A 467 -26.26 -13.45 6.77
N ALA A 468 -26.80 -13.69 7.96
CA ALA A 468 -26.19 -14.58 8.95
C ALA A 468 -25.99 -16.01 8.41
N GLU A 469 -27.01 -16.57 7.74
CA GLU A 469 -26.94 -17.88 7.08
C GLU A 469 -25.82 -17.93 6.04
N SER A 470 -25.68 -16.86 5.24
CA SER A 470 -24.60 -16.77 4.24
C SER A 470 -23.22 -16.66 4.90
N MET A 471 -23.09 -15.80 5.92
CA MET A 471 -21.85 -15.59 6.68
C MET A 471 -21.40 -16.80 7.51
N GLN A 472 -22.31 -17.72 7.85
CA GLN A 472 -21.98 -18.97 8.55
C GLN A 472 -21.30 -19.98 7.63
N LEU A 473 -21.53 -19.90 6.32
CA LEU A 473 -20.85 -20.72 5.32
C LEU A 473 -19.44 -20.20 5.00
N GLU A 474 -19.10 -18.99 5.46
CA GLU A 474 -17.82 -18.34 5.19
C GLU A 474 -16.76 -18.70 6.24
N ASN A 475 -15.56 -19.07 5.78
CA ASN A 475 -14.35 -19.15 6.61
C ASN A 475 -13.35 -18.06 6.20
N GLY A 476 -13.58 -16.84 6.70
CA GLY A 476 -12.79 -15.67 6.34
C GLY A 476 -11.31 -15.80 6.65
N VAL A 477 -10.96 -16.42 7.78
CA VAL A 477 -9.56 -16.60 8.20
C VAL A 477 -8.84 -17.53 7.24
N GLN A 478 -9.42 -18.70 6.93
CA GLN A 478 -8.79 -19.64 6.01
C GLN A 478 -8.69 -19.08 4.59
N ALA A 479 -9.73 -18.39 4.09
CA ALA A 479 -9.67 -17.74 2.77
C ALA A 479 -8.58 -16.66 2.71
N ALA A 480 -8.30 -15.95 3.80
CA ALA A 480 -7.21 -14.98 3.84
C ALA A 480 -5.83 -15.65 3.84
N VAL A 481 -5.65 -16.77 4.55
CA VAL A 481 -4.42 -17.58 4.46
C VAL A 481 -4.21 -18.08 3.03
N ASP A 482 -5.27 -18.60 2.40
CA ASP A 482 -5.23 -19.09 1.03
C ASP A 482 -4.91 -17.97 0.03
N SER A 483 -5.51 -16.79 0.20
CA SER A 483 -5.21 -15.60 -0.61
C SER A 483 -3.76 -15.14 -0.43
N PHE A 484 -3.25 -15.16 0.81
CA PHE A 484 -1.84 -14.86 1.09
C PHE A 484 -0.91 -15.84 0.36
N HIS A 485 -1.12 -17.15 0.53
CA HIS A 485 -0.31 -18.19 -0.12
C HIS A 485 -0.38 -18.12 -1.65
N ALA A 486 -1.56 -17.85 -2.22
CA ALA A 486 -1.74 -17.71 -3.67
C ALA A 486 -0.93 -16.54 -4.26
N ASN A 487 -0.65 -15.51 -3.46
CA ASN A 487 0.10 -14.32 -3.87
C ASN A 487 1.62 -14.39 -3.58
N LEU A 488 2.09 -15.51 -3.00
CA LEU A 488 3.51 -15.77 -2.76
C LEU A 488 4.19 -16.34 -4.02
N PRO A 489 5.40 -15.88 -4.38
CA PRO A 489 6.15 -16.41 -5.53
C PRO A 489 6.87 -17.72 -5.15
N LYS A 490 6.10 -18.79 -4.89
CA LYS A 490 6.57 -20.09 -4.36
C LYS A 490 7.92 -20.55 -4.93
N THR A 491 8.00 -20.73 -6.25
CA THR A 491 9.19 -21.26 -6.94
C THR A 491 10.43 -20.36 -6.81
N LYS A 492 10.23 -19.06 -6.64
CA LYS A 492 11.35 -18.12 -6.39
C LYS A 492 11.82 -18.21 -4.95
N MET A 493 10.94 -18.53 -4.01
CA MET A 493 11.27 -18.62 -2.59
C MET A 493 12.01 -19.90 -2.20
N GLU A 494 12.00 -20.96 -3.01
CA GLU A 494 12.64 -22.24 -2.66
C GLU A 494 14.18 -22.13 -2.54
N CYS A 495 14.72 -22.69 -1.46
CA CYS A 495 16.15 -22.95 -1.29
C CYS A 495 16.61 -24.11 -2.18
N ASP A 496 17.81 -24.01 -2.76
CA ASP A 496 18.35 -25.05 -3.66
C ASP A 496 18.74 -26.34 -2.91
N PHE A 497 18.84 -26.30 -1.58
CA PHE A 497 19.20 -27.44 -0.72
C PHE A 497 17.98 -28.07 -0.04
N PHE A 498 17.03 -27.25 0.39
CA PHE A 498 15.86 -27.66 1.18
C PHE A 498 14.62 -26.91 0.67
N PRO A 499 13.83 -27.50 -0.25
CA PRO A 499 12.69 -26.82 -0.88
C PRO A 499 11.59 -26.36 0.10
N ASP A 500 11.53 -26.92 1.31
CA ASP A 500 10.64 -26.54 2.40
C ASP A 500 11.12 -25.29 3.18
N GLN A 501 12.30 -24.76 2.84
CA GLN A 501 12.91 -23.60 3.48
C GLN A 501 13.02 -22.42 2.50
N PRO A 502 12.78 -21.17 2.97
CA PRO A 502 12.90 -19.99 2.13
C PRO A 502 14.37 -19.66 1.86
N ALA A 503 14.69 -19.40 0.59
CA ALA A 503 15.95 -18.83 0.16
C ALA A 503 16.10 -17.41 0.72
N ALA A 504 17.16 -17.20 1.49
CA ALA A 504 17.43 -15.94 2.17
C ALA A 504 18.72 -15.27 1.68
N LEU A 505 19.71 -16.06 1.26
CA LEU A 505 21.00 -15.60 0.72
C LEU A 505 21.33 -16.30 -0.60
N VAL A 506 22.19 -15.67 -1.40
CA VAL A 506 22.62 -16.19 -2.70
C VAL A 506 24.12 -16.04 -2.90
N TYR A 507 24.73 -17.07 -3.49
CA TYR A 507 26.10 -17.07 -3.99
C TYR A 507 26.11 -17.10 -5.53
N GLY A 508 27.10 -16.49 -6.16
CA GLY A 508 27.24 -16.48 -7.62
C GLY A 508 26.40 -15.39 -8.32
N ARG A 509 26.31 -15.47 -9.66
CA ARG A 509 25.61 -14.47 -10.49
C ARG A 509 24.90 -15.11 -11.69
N GLY A 510 23.79 -14.50 -12.12
CA GLY A 510 23.03 -14.94 -13.30
C GLY A 510 22.53 -16.38 -13.17
N LYS A 511 22.63 -17.16 -14.25
CA LYS A 511 22.22 -18.59 -14.27
C LYS A 511 23.06 -19.49 -13.35
N LYS A 512 24.18 -18.99 -12.84
CA LYS A 512 25.12 -19.71 -11.97
C LYS A 512 24.89 -19.40 -10.47
N GLN A 513 23.74 -18.82 -10.12
CA GLN A 513 23.40 -18.53 -8.73
C GLN A 513 23.07 -19.80 -7.96
N VAL A 514 23.40 -19.83 -6.66
CA VAL A 514 23.01 -20.87 -5.71
C VAL A 514 22.22 -20.20 -4.59
N LYS A 515 20.94 -20.57 -4.44
CA LYS A 515 20.01 -20.01 -3.46
C LYS A 515 20.06 -20.83 -2.17
N MET A 516 20.25 -20.16 -1.03
CA MET A 516 20.46 -20.80 0.26
C MET A 516 19.47 -20.27 1.29
N CYS A 517 18.91 -21.16 2.11
CA CYS A 517 18.22 -20.80 3.33
C CYS A 517 19.24 -20.32 4.40
N LYS A 518 18.72 -19.66 5.44
CA LYS A 518 19.54 -19.05 6.51
C LYS A 518 20.48 -20.08 7.18
N PRO A 519 20.03 -21.30 7.56
CA PRO A 519 20.90 -22.32 8.16
C PRO A 519 22.06 -22.73 7.25
N VAL A 520 21.77 -23.05 5.98
CA VAL A 520 22.80 -23.47 5.01
C VAL A 520 23.88 -22.41 4.83
N ALA A 521 23.47 -21.15 4.66
CA ALA A 521 24.41 -20.05 4.50
C ALA A 521 25.32 -19.87 5.74
N SER A 522 24.74 -19.98 6.94
CA SER A 522 25.47 -19.95 8.22
C SER A 522 26.51 -21.08 8.30
N ILE A 523 26.11 -22.32 7.99
CA ILE A 523 26.98 -23.51 8.00
C ILE A 523 28.17 -23.32 7.06
N LEU A 524 27.92 -22.87 5.83
CA LEU A 524 28.98 -22.70 4.83
C LEU A 524 29.98 -21.60 5.22
N VAL A 525 29.52 -20.52 5.87
CA VAL A 525 30.39 -19.45 6.37
C VAL A 525 31.22 -19.94 7.56
N LYS A 526 30.62 -20.62 8.54
CA LYS A 526 31.34 -21.16 9.70
C LYS A 526 32.40 -22.19 9.35
N ASN A 527 32.14 -23.01 8.32
CA ASN A 527 33.09 -24.02 7.83
C ASN A 527 34.08 -23.46 6.79
N SER A 528 34.15 -22.13 6.62
CA SER A 528 35.10 -21.47 5.71
C SER A 528 34.99 -21.93 4.24
N LYS A 529 33.82 -22.43 3.81
CA LYS A 529 33.53 -22.75 2.41
C LYS A 529 33.11 -21.54 1.61
N LEU A 530 32.51 -20.56 2.28
CA LEU A 530 32.15 -19.26 1.73
C LEU A 530 32.65 -18.16 2.66
N GLU A 531 33.24 -17.11 2.09
CA GLU A 531 33.51 -15.90 2.84
C GLU A 531 32.24 -15.04 2.89
N ARG A 532 32.01 -14.39 4.03
CA ARG A 532 30.86 -13.49 4.26
C ARG A 532 30.64 -12.48 3.11
N LYS A 533 31.71 -11.91 2.55
CA LYS A 533 31.68 -10.92 1.45
C LYS A 533 31.23 -11.49 0.09
N GLN A 534 31.19 -12.82 -0.05
CA GLN A 534 30.75 -13.49 -1.27
C GLN A 534 29.24 -13.72 -1.30
N LEU A 535 28.56 -13.57 -0.16
CA LEU A 535 27.12 -13.70 -0.03
C LEU A 535 26.41 -12.37 -0.31
N LYS A 536 25.22 -12.47 -0.88
CA LYS A 536 24.27 -11.35 -1.03
C LYS A 536 22.90 -11.78 -0.52
N PRO A 537 22.02 -10.84 -0.12
CA PRO A 537 20.66 -11.17 0.25
C PRO A 537 19.92 -11.63 -1.01
N TYR A 538 19.23 -12.75 -0.92
CA TYR A 538 18.32 -13.18 -1.97
C TYR A 538 16.99 -12.42 -1.85
N ARG A 539 16.44 -11.99 -2.99
CA ARG A 539 15.22 -11.17 -3.09
C ARG A 539 14.17 -11.93 -3.90
N PRO A 540 13.29 -12.73 -3.27
CA PRO A 540 12.29 -13.52 -3.99
C PRO A 540 11.23 -12.66 -4.71
N LYS A 541 10.91 -11.47 -4.18
CA LYS A 541 9.96 -10.52 -4.76
C LYS A 541 10.51 -9.09 -4.63
N PRO A 542 11.44 -8.67 -5.49
CA PRO A 542 11.98 -7.31 -5.43
C PRO A 542 10.87 -6.30 -5.76
N THR A 543 10.56 -5.41 -4.83
CA THR A 543 9.68 -4.26 -5.06
C THR A 543 10.48 -3.15 -5.71
N ASN A 544 10.25 -2.88 -6.99
CA ASN A 544 10.89 -1.77 -7.67
C ASN A 544 9.92 -0.59 -7.77
N ILE A 545 10.20 0.48 -7.02
CA ILE A 545 9.51 1.76 -7.17
C ILE A 545 10.25 2.51 -8.28
N GLU A 546 9.61 2.59 -9.45
CA GLU A 546 10.10 3.38 -10.58
C GLU A 546 9.34 4.68 -10.66
N ASN A 547 10.08 5.78 -10.85
CA ASN A 547 9.51 7.10 -10.93
C ASN A 547 8.84 7.29 -12.31
N GLN A 548 7.54 7.05 -12.40
CA GLN A 548 6.77 7.28 -13.62
C GLN A 548 6.12 8.67 -13.57
N ARG A 549 6.57 9.62 -14.41
CA ARG A 549 5.94 10.95 -14.51
C ARG A 549 4.85 10.94 -15.58
N TRP A 550 3.61 11.19 -15.16
CA TRP A 550 2.39 10.96 -15.95
C TRP A 550 1.83 12.19 -16.68
N ASP A 551 2.53 13.32 -16.74
CA ASP A 551 1.98 14.49 -17.43
C ASP A 551 2.92 15.03 -18.53
N PRO A 552 2.55 14.92 -19.82
CA PRO A 552 3.28 15.53 -20.91
C PRO A 552 3.37 17.04 -20.78
N LEU A 553 2.37 17.73 -20.21
CA LEU A 553 2.45 19.17 -20.01
C LEU A 553 3.53 19.52 -18.99
N THR A 554 3.61 18.83 -17.86
CA THR A 554 4.70 18.98 -16.88
C THR A 554 6.07 18.56 -17.47
N ALA A 555 6.12 17.52 -18.33
CA ALA A 555 7.34 17.09 -19.00
C ALA A 555 7.80 18.05 -20.14
N LEU A 556 6.87 18.80 -20.75
CA LEU A 556 7.14 19.75 -21.84
C LEU A 556 7.29 21.21 -21.38
N SER A 557 6.78 21.61 -20.20
CA SER A 557 6.49 23.03 -19.90
C SER A 557 7.61 23.90 -19.34
N ALA A 558 8.87 23.48 -19.23
CA ALA A 558 9.90 24.37 -18.66
C ALA A 558 11.25 24.33 -19.38
N ALA A 559 11.37 24.98 -20.54
CA ALA A 559 12.66 25.41 -21.12
C ALA A 559 13.74 24.30 -21.30
N SER A 560 13.35 23.02 -21.30
CA SER A 560 14.28 21.91 -21.05
C SER A 560 14.92 21.36 -22.31
N ILE A 561 14.26 21.37 -23.47
CA ILE A 561 14.82 20.72 -24.68
C ILE A 561 16.17 21.34 -25.07
N SER A 562 16.31 22.66 -25.05
CA SER A 562 17.57 23.36 -25.35
C SER A 562 18.65 23.10 -24.29
N THR A 563 18.28 23.07 -23.02
CA THR A 563 19.19 22.77 -21.89
C THR A 563 19.62 21.30 -21.90
N ILE A 564 18.71 20.38 -22.22
CA ILE A 564 18.91 18.93 -22.32
C ILE A 564 19.77 18.60 -23.54
N VAL A 565 19.56 19.23 -24.71
CA VAL A 565 20.42 19.05 -25.89
C VAL A 565 21.85 19.55 -25.62
N LYS A 566 21.99 20.68 -24.91
CA LYS A 566 23.30 21.20 -24.48
C LYS A 566 23.97 20.31 -23.42
N MET A 567 23.20 19.70 -22.52
CA MET A 567 23.72 18.73 -21.53
C MET A 567 24.02 17.35 -22.12
N ALA A 568 23.27 16.90 -23.13
CA ALA A 568 23.57 15.68 -23.88
C ALA A 568 24.92 15.82 -24.60
N GLY A 569 25.23 17.01 -25.14
CA GLY A 569 26.58 17.34 -25.63
C GLY A 569 27.65 17.26 -24.54
N ALA A 570 27.40 17.84 -23.35
CA ALA A 570 28.34 17.81 -22.23
C ALA A 570 28.52 16.42 -21.57
N THR A 571 27.52 15.53 -21.69
CA THR A 571 27.56 14.15 -21.17
C THR A 571 28.13 13.17 -22.19
N ALA A 572 27.84 13.39 -23.48
CA ALA A 572 28.56 12.74 -24.57
C ALA A 572 30.06 13.00 -24.44
N ASP A 573 30.48 14.22 -24.10
CA ASP A 573 31.88 14.54 -23.78
C ASP A 573 32.46 13.70 -22.62
N ILE A 574 31.68 13.37 -21.59
CA ILE A 574 32.13 12.54 -20.45
C ILE A 574 32.33 11.07 -20.84
N ILE A 575 31.65 10.58 -21.89
CA ILE A 575 31.76 9.19 -22.38
C ILE A 575 32.74 9.09 -23.55
N VAL A 576 32.70 10.08 -24.45
CA VAL A 576 33.47 10.15 -25.68
C VAL A 576 34.90 10.58 -25.39
N LYS A 577 35.15 11.60 -24.54
CA LYS A 577 36.52 12.05 -24.27
C LYS A 577 37.40 10.97 -23.65
N PRO A 578 36.96 10.16 -22.67
CA PRO A 578 37.77 9.04 -22.17
C PRO A 578 38.02 7.96 -23.22
N PHE A 579 37.06 7.74 -24.13
CA PHE A 579 37.19 6.79 -25.24
C PHE A 579 38.12 7.32 -26.35
N GLU A 580 38.11 8.62 -26.60
CA GLU A 580 39.03 9.33 -27.49
C GLU A 580 40.44 9.43 -26.88
N GLU A 581 40.57 9.63 -25.56
CA GLU A 581 41.85 9.57 -24.83
C GLU A 581 42.43 8.15 -24.88
N TYR A 582 41.58 7.12 -24.74
CA TYR A 582 41.96 5.71 -24.90
C TYR A 582 42.43 5.41 -26.34
N LYS A 583 41.76 5.99 -27.35
CA LYS A 583 42.12 5.85 -28.76
C LYS A 583 43.39 6.65 -29.12
N ARG A 584 43.56 7.86 -28.59
CA ARG A 584 44.78 8.67 -28.74
C ARG A 584 45.99 8.05 -28.05
N GLY A 585 45.80 7.41 -26.89
CA GLY A 585 46.84 6.62 -26.21
C GLY A 585 47.25 5.34 -26.96
N SER A 586 46.48 4.93 -27.98
CA SER A 586 46.77 3.77 -28.83
C SER A 586 47.50 4.13 -30.13
N GLU A 587 47.61 5.41 -30.51
CA GLU A 587 48.05 5.81 -31.87
C GLU A 587 49.22 6.80 -31.96
N SER A 588 49.93 7.14 -30.89
CA SER A 588 51.11 8.03 -31.01
C SER A 588 52.33 7.53 -30.24
N GLY A 589 53.21 6.81 -30.94
CA GLY A 589 54.64 6.82 -30.69
C GLY A 589 55.30 8.04 -31.36
N ASP A 590 56.25 8.66 -30.65
CA ASP A 590 57.31 9.57 -31.10
C ASP A 590 56.96 10.89 -31.84
N LYS A 591 57.00 12.02 -31.09
CA LYS A 591 58.05 13.09 -31.11
C LYS A 591 57.57 14.42 -30.48
N PRO A 592 58.47 15.30 -29.97
CA PRO A 592 58.11 16.39 -29.06
C PRO A 592 58.16 17.84 -29.64
N GLU A 593 57.55 18.74 -28.85
CA GLU A 593 57.62 20.23 -28.80
C GLU A 593 56.88 21.10 -29.84
N MET A 594 56.01 22.01 -29.35
CA MET A 594 56.32 23.46 -29.23
C MET A 594 55.16 24.24 -28.56
N SER A 595 55.53 25.22 -27.73
CA SER A 595 54.69 26.19 -27.01
C SER A 595 53.99 27.25 -27.89
N SER A 596 52.80 27.73 -27.50
CA SER A 596 52.49 29.17 -27.31
C SER A 596 51.01 29.48 -27.01
N GLU A 597 50.91 30.57 -26.25
CA GLU A 597 49.80 31.33 -25.66
C GLU A 597 48.57 31.75 -26.49
N ASN A 598 47.52 32.08 -25.71
CA ASN A 598 46.48 33.13 -25.90
C ASN A 598 45.25 32.86 -26.78
N LEU A 599 44.08 32.81 -26.13
CA LEU A 599 43.15 33.95 -26.17
C LEU A 599 42.12 33.90 -25.03
N ARG A 600 42.14 34.92 -24.16
CA ARG A 600 41.03 35.32 -23.29
C ARG A 600 39.94 35.99 -24.14
N ARG A 601 38.67 35.67 -23.91
CA ARG A 601 37.56 36.63 -24.05
C ARG A 601 36.42 36.30 -23.09
N HIS A 602 36.01 37.32 -22.35
CA HIS A 602 34.95 37.36 -21.36
C HIS A 602 33.59 36.92 -21.91
N SER A 603 32.80 36.25 -21.06
CA SER A 603 31.35 36.43 -21.05
C SER A 603 30.87 36.39 -19.59
N GLN A 604 30.26 37.50 -19.17
CA GLN A 604 29.60 37.68 -17.89
C GLN A 604 28.39 36.77 -17.81
N ALA A 605 28.23 36.06 -16.69
CA ALA A 605 27.01 35.34 -16.37
C ALA A 605 25.93 36.34 -15.90
N PRO A 606 24.68 36.28 -16.40
CA PRO A 606 23.59 37.04 -15.81
C PRO A 606 23.14 36.36 -14.52
N ALA A 607 23.11 37.13 -13.44
CA ALA A 607 22.33 36.81 -12.25
C ALA A 607 20.85 36.89 -12.59
N PHE A 608 20.06 35.90 -12.19
CA PHE A 608 18.60 36.02 -12.11
C PHE A 608 18.12 35.62 -10.72
N ALA A 609 17.19 36.46 -10.24
CA ALA A 609 16.77 36.65 -8.87
C ALA A 609 16.09 35.42 -8.25
N MET A 610 16.48 35.11 -7.01
CA MET A 610 15.63 34.42 -6.05
C MET A 610 14.75 35.46 -5.34
N LEU A 611 13.45 35.19 -5.23
CA LEU A 611 12.58 35.86 -4.27
C LEU A 611 12.90 35.34 -2.86
N PRO A 612 13.03 36.20 -1.83
CA PRO A 612 13.44 35.79 -0.49
C PRO A 612 12.25 35.25 0.33
N LEU A 613 12.48 34.13 1.04
CA LEU A 613 11.70 33.74 2.21
C LEU A 613 12.20 34.55 3.43
N PRO A 614 11.32 35.06 4.31
CA PRO A 614 11.74 35.89 5.43
C PRO A 614 12.27 35.06 6.61
N GLY A 615 13.47 35.43 7.05
CA GLY A 615 13.85 35.50 8.46
C GLY A 615 14.40 34.24 9.12
N VAL A 616 15.74 34.10 9.12
CA VAL A 616 16.54 33.76 10.31
C VAL A 616 17.91 34.41 10.14
N GLY A 617 18.35 35.19 11.14
CA GLY A 617 19.58 35.96 11.13
C GLY A 617 20.86 35.13 11.15
N VAL A 618 21.92 35.69 10.57
CA VAL A 618 23.29 35.18 10.55
C VAL A 618 24.12 36.03 11.52
N PRO A 619 24.93 35.47 12.42
CA PRO A 619 26.04 36.18 13.04
C PRO A 619 27.31 36.08 12.21
N GLU A 620 28.07 37.18 12.20
CA GLU A 620 29.33 37.40 11.49
C GLU A 620 30.53 36.59 12.04
N GLY A 621 31.50 36.35 11.15
CA GLY A 621 32.94 36.47 11.46
C GLY A 621 33.76 35.18 11.62
N GLY A 622 34.83 35.06 10.82
CA GLY A 622 35.96 34.19 11.16
C GLY A 622 36.81 33.69 9.99
N ASP A 623 37.89 34.40 9.68
CA ASP A 623 39.01 33.98 8.81
C ASP A 623 39.65 32.65 9.26
N ALA A 624 39.97 31.74 8.32
CA ALA A 624 40.98 30.71 8.55
C ALA A 624 41.68 30.23 7.27
N LYS A 625 43.01 30.14 7.38
CA LYS A 625 44.04 29.88 6.37
C LYS A 625 44.05 28.45 5.81
N LEU A 626 44.47 28.33 4.55
CA LEU A 626 44.90 27.10 3.86
C LEU A 626 46.21 26.53 4.46
N PRO A 627 46.38 25.19 4.47
CA PRO A 627 47.68 24.54 4.46
C PRO A 627 47.94 23.71 3.16
N PRO A 628 49.20 23.29 2.92
CA PRO A 628 49.76 23.14 1.57
C PRO A 628 49.69 21.72 0.97
N ARG A 629 49.91 21.66 -0.36
CA ARG A 629 50.11 20.46 -1.18
C ARG A 629 51.27 19.58 -0.69
N PRO A 630 51.19 18.24 -0.84
CA PRO A 630 52.35 17.41 -0.99
C PRO A 630 52.65 17.03 -2.45
N VAL A 631 53.93 16.70 -2.60
CA VAL A 631 54.74 16.50 -3.80
C VAL A 631 54.53 15.12 -4.42
N SER A 632 54.71 15.05 -5.74
CA SER A 632 54.69 13.83 -6.57
C SER A 632 55.89 12.91 -6.34
N SER A 633 55.67 11.60 -6.26
CA SER A 633 56.66 10.57 -6.58
C SER A 633 56.12 9.62 -7.67
N ARG A 634 56.89 9.49 -8.75
CA ARG A 634 56.86 8.38 -9.73
C ARG A 634 57.48 7.15 -9.07
N GLY A 635 57.10 5.89 -9.30
CA GLY A 635 56.06 5.26 -10.10
C GLY A 635 56.18 3.75 -9.89
N ASP A 636 55.09 2.99 -10.09
CA ASP A 636 55.19 1.59 -10.50
C ASP A 636 53.93 1.19 -11.28
N ASP A 637 54.14 0.44 -12.35
CA ASP A 637 53.26 0.32 -13.51
C ASP A 637 52.38 -0.94 -13.37
N SER A 638 51.18 -0.82 -12.80
CA SER A 638 50.13 -1.87 -12.89
C SER A 638 48.73 -1.46 -12.40
N SER A 639 48.07 -0.47 -13.01
CA SER A 639 46.62 -0.30 -12.75
C SER A 639 45.83 0.42 -13.85
N LYS A 640 45.72 -0.18 -15.03
CA LYS A 640 44.76 0.29 -16.07
C LYS A 640 43.27 0.22 -15.65
N PRO A 641 42.81 -0.64 -14.72
CA PRO A 641 41.45 -0.57 -14.16
C PRO A 641 41.27 0.52 -13.08
N GLY A 642 42.35 0.95 -12.43
CA GLY A 642 42.31 1.88 -11.29
C GLY A 642 42.05 3.33 -11.70
N ALA A 643 42.59 3.77 -12.84
CA ALA A 643 42.44 5.14 -13.32
C ALA A 643 40.98 5.49 -13.70
N MET A 644 40.24 4.54 -14.28
CA MET A 644 38.79 4.67 -14.55
C MET A 644 37.97 4.73 -13.26
N ALA A 645 38.32 3.91 -12.26
CA ALA A 645 37.67 3.94 -10.95
C ALA A 645 37.93 5.26 -10.20
N VAL A 646 39.13 5.83 -10.32
CA VAL A 646 39.52 7.11 -9.72
C VAL A 646 38.89 8.31 -10.45
N ALA A 647 38.78 8.28 -11.77
CA ALA A 647 38.08 9.31 -12.54
C ALA A 647 36.56 9.31 -12.24
N ALA A 648 35.96 8.12 -12.13
CA ALA A 648 34.60 7.97 -11.63
C ALA A 648 34.47 8.51 -10.19
N ALA A 649 35.39 8.12 -9.29
CA ALA A 649 35.40 8.58 -7.89
C ALA A 649 35.58 10.10 -7.73
N ASN A 650 36.37 10.75 -8.59
CA ASN A 650 36.58 12.20 -8.57
C ASN A 650 35.38 12.98 -9.16
N GLY A 651 34.58 12.36 -10.03
CA GLY A 651 33.24 12.88 -10.42
C GLY A 651 32.16 12.60 -9.37
N VAL A 652 32.30 11.53 -8.59
CA VAL A 652 31.35 11.03 -7.58
C VAL A 652 31.16 12.00 -6.41
N GLY A 653 32.19 12.77 -6.02
CA GLY A 653 32.06 13.78 -4.95
C GLY A 653 31.06 14.91 -5.25
N LYS A 654 30.74 15.17 -6.53
CA LYS A 654 29.80 16.23 -6.96
C LYS A 654 28.40 15.74 -7.31
N LEU A 655 28.19 14.42 -7.43
CA LEU A 655 26.92 13.80 -7.81
C LEU A 655 26.02 13.44 -6.61
N ALA A 656 26.55 13.47 -5.40
CA ALA A 656 25.84 13.06 -4.18
C ALA A 656 24.85 14.10 -3.62
N GLY A 657 24.55 15.17 -4.36
CA GLY A 657 23.58 16.20 -3.95
C GLY A 657 22.20 16.01 -4.61
N ASN A 658 21.12 16.27 -3.85
CA ASN A 658 19.73 16.21 -4.35
C ASN A 658 19.51 17.07 -5.61
N ALA A 659 20.21 18.20 -5.73
CA ALA A 659 20.15 19.08 -6.90
C ALA A 659 20.74 18.42 -8.16
N THR A 660 21.77 17.58 -8.03
CA THR A 660 22.44 16.91 -9.15
C THR A 660 21.64 15.70 -9.66
N LYS A 661 20.97 14.95 -8.76
CA LYS A 661 20.00 13.89 -9.14
C LYS A 661 18.82 14.48 -9.92
N GLY A 662 18.24 15.57 -9.40
CA GLY A 662 17.11 16.25 -10.03
C GLY A 662 17.39 16.66 -11.47
N LEU A 663 18.58 17.20 -11.73
CA LEU A 663 18.96 17.72 -13.04
C LEU A 663 19.45 16.65 -14.03
N LEU A 664 20.23 15.66 -13.58
CA LEU A 664 20.89 14.69 -14.47
C LEU A 664 20.11 13.39 -14.67
N VAL A 665 19.26 13.02 -13.71
CA VAL A 665 18.52 11.75 -13.74
C VAL A 665 17.03 12.01 -13.79
N ASP A 666 16.49 12.77 -12.83
CA ASP A 666 15.03 12.84 -12.67
C ASP A 666 14.35 13.63 -13.80
N ILE A 667 14.92 14.75 -14.27
CA ILE A 667 14.35 15.52 -15.40
C ILE A 667 14.41 14.73 -16.71
N PRO A 668 15.56 14.19 -17.15
CA PRO A 668 15.60 13.39 -18.38
C PRO A 668 14.72 12.13 -18.32
N LEU A 669 14.72 11.42 -17.17
CA LEU A 669 13.88 10.24 -16.97
C LEU A 669 12.39 10.62 -17.03
N ALA A 670 12.00 11.73 -16.41
CA ALA A 670 10.64 12.26 -16.49
C ALA A 670 10.19 12.57 -17.92
N VAL A 671 11.06 13.17 -18.74
CA VAL A 671 10.77 13.42 -20.15
C VAL A 671 10.60 12.10 -20.91
N THR A 672 11.49 11.14 -20.66
CA THR A 672 11.44 9.81 -21.30
C THR A 672 10.15 9.09 -20.96
N GLU A 673 9.84 8.93 -19.67
CA GLU A 673 8.63 8.23 -19.21
C GLU A 673 7.34 9.00 -19.55
N GLY A 674 7.36 10.33 -19.47
CA GLY A 674 6.22 11.17 -19.87
C GLY A 674 5.86 10.99 -21.34
N LEU A 675 6.86 10.88 -22.23
CA LEU A 675 6.65 10.60 -23.64
C LEU A 675 6.15 9.17 -23.89
N ARG A 676 6.66 8.18 -23.14
CA ARG A 676 6.14 6.79 -23.18
C ARG A 676 4.70 6.70 -22.71
N ALA A 677 4.27 7.59 -21.81
CA ALA A 677 2.94 7.60 -21.23
C ALA A 677 1.86 8.21 -22.15
N VAL A 678 2.23 8.97 -23.18
CA VAL A 678 1.30 9.68 -24.09
C VAL A 678 0.21 8.77 -24.68
N PRO A 679 0.47 7.52 -25.11
CA PRO A 679 -0.57 6.63 -25.61
C PRO A 679 -1.76 6.39 -24.68
N ASN A 680 -1.56 6.47 -23.36
CA ASN A 680 -2.66 6.34 -22.40
C ASN A 680 -3.71 7.46 -22.55
N LEU A 681 -3.35 8.65 -23.03
CA LEU A 681 -4.28 9.79 -23.19
C LEU A 681 -5.38 9.53 -24.22
N TYR A 682 -5.18 8.57 -25.12
CA TYR A 682 -6.18 8.17 -26.11
C TYR A 682 -6.57 6.69 -26.01
N GLY A 683 -6.40 6.11 -24.82
CA GLY A 683 -6.94 4.82 -24.41
C GLY A 683 -6.08 3.60 -24.73
N GLU A 684 -4.79 3.79 -25.03
CA GLU A 684 -3.90 2.68 -25.36
C GLU A 684 -2.96 2.30 -24.22
N PRO A 685 -2.83 1.00 -23.90
CA PRO A 685 -2.01 0.56 -22.79
C PRO A 685 -0.53 0.76 -23.10
N VAL A 686 0.17 1.43 -22.18
CA VAL A 686 1.63 1.61 -22.27
C VAL A 686 2.36 0.37 -21.80
N LYS A 687 3.27 -0.11 -22.64
CA LYS A 687 4.08 -1.29 -22.34
C LYS A 687 5.15 -0.95 -21.30
N LYS A 688 5.08 -1.63 -20.14
CA LYS A 688 6.08 -1.54 -19.08
C LYS A 688 7.42 -2.15 -19.53
N HIS A 689 8.52 -1.57 -19.07
CA HIS A 689 9.87 -2.11 -19.30
C HIS A 689 10.37 -2.88 -18.06
N ASP A 690 11.52 -3.55 -18.19
CA ASP A 690 12.17 -4.22 -17.06
C ASP A 690 12.72 -3.20 -16.05
N ALA A 691 12.91 -3.63 -14.81
CA ALA A 691 13.49 -2.82 -13.74
C ALA A 691 14.91 -2.32 -14.04
N VAL A 692 15.19 -1.04 -13.83
CA VAL A 692 16.56 -0.50 -13.81
C VAL A 692 17.11 -0.58 -12.39
N GLU A 693 17.95 -1.57 -12.09
CA GLU A 693 18.50 -1.80 -10.73
C GLU A 693 19.94 -1.30 -10.57
N ASP A 694 20.70 -1.28 -11.68
CA ASP A 694 22.11 -0.95 -11.77
C ASP A 694 22.45 -0.48 -13.18
N PHE A 695 23.72 -0.12 -13.43
CA PHE A 695 24.14 0.35 -14.75
C PHE A 695 23.86 -0.67 -15.86
N ARG A 696 24.09 -1.95 -15.61
CA ARG A 696 23.96 -3.00 -16.62
C ARG A 696 22.50 -3.24 -17.02
N SER A 697 21.61 -3.29 -16.03
CA SER A 697 20.17 -3.34 -16.25
C SER A 697 19.68 -2.07 -16.95
N GLY A 698 20.21 -0.89 -16.60
CA GLY A 698 19.93 0.36 -17.31
C GLY A 698 20.27 0.31 -18.81
N VAL A 699 21.45 -0.19 -19.16
CA VAL A 699 21.86 -0.41 -20.57
C VAL A 699 20.98 -1.46 -21.26
N SER A 700 20.64 -2.54 -20.57
CA SER A 700 19.75 -3.58 -21.11
C SER A 700 18.35 -3.04 -21.38
N VAL A 701 17.77 -2.27 -20.45
CA VAL A 701 16.46 -1.64 -20.59
C VAL A 701 16.48 -0.69 -21.77
N ALA A 702 17.47 0.22 -21.84
CA ALA A 702 17.67 1.13 -22.96
C ALA A 702 17.67 0.44 -24.33
N GLY A 703 18.43 -0.65 -24.50
CA GLY A 703 18.47 -1.37 -25.77
C GLY A 703 17.13 -2.01 -26.13
N LYS A 704 16.47 -2.64 -25.16
CA LYS A 704 15.15 -3.30 -25.36
C LYS A 704 14.07 -2.28 -25.68
N THR A 705 13.97 -1.20 -24.92
CA THR A 705 12.96 -0.16 -25.10
C THR A 705 13.18 0.59 -26.41
N PHE A 706 14.42 0.92 -26.76
CA PHE A 706 14.73 1.56 -28.04
C PHE A 706 14.19 0.77 -29.22
N CYS A 707 14.51 -0.54 -29.30
CA CYS A 707 14.06 -1.38 -30.41
C CYS A 707 12.53 -1.51 -30.45
N GLN A 708 11.90 -1.66 -29.27
CA GLN A 708 10.45 -1.83 -29.17
C GLN A 708 9.69 -0.57 -29.54
N ASP A 709 10.11 0.59 -29.03
CA ASP A 709 9.41 1.86 -29.22
C ASP A 709 9.65 2.42 -30.62
N MET A 710 10.85 2.26 -31.20
CA MET A 710 11.10 2.60 -32.61
C MET A 710 10.25 1.74 -33.56
N LYS A 711 10.15 0.43 -33.30
CA LYS A 711 9.28 -0.45 -34.06
C LYS A 711 7.80 -0.05 -33.89
N GLY A 712 7.36 0.17 -32.66
CA GLY A 712 6.00 0.60 -32.33
C GLY A 712 5.65 1.89 -33.07
N GLY A 713 6.44 2.94 -32.90
CA GLY A 713 6.21 4.24 -33.53
C GLY A 713 6.06 4.17 -35.06
N LEU A 714 6.89 3.36 -35.75
CA LEU A 714 6.80 3.18 -37.21
C LEU A 714 5.59 2.36 -37.64
N THR A 715 5.25 1.31 -36.88
CA THR A 715 4.16 0.38 -37.25
C THR A 715 2.78 0.93 -36.89
N ASP A 716 2.67 1.69 -35.82
CA ASP A 716 1.43 2.26 -35.29
C ASP A 716 0.72 3.19 -36.29
N ILE A 717 1.47 3.90 -37.14
CA ILE A 717 0.90 4.69 -38.25
C ILE A 717 0.00 3.82 -39.12
N PHE A 718 0.48 2.64 -39.51
CA PHE A 718 -0.27 1.75 -40.39
C PHE A 718 -1.35 0.99 -39.61
N VAL A 719 -1.02 0.50 -38.41
CA VAL A 719 -1.94 -0.27 -37.56
C VAL A 719 -3.15 0.57 -37.16
N HIS A 720 -2.97 1.76 -36.59
CA HIS A 720 -4.11 2.59 -36.17
C HIS A 720 -4.92 3.10 -37.35
N THR A 721 -4.29 3.47 -38.47
CA THR A 721 -5.00 3.89 -39.69
C THR A 721 -5.87 2.76 -40.23
N TYR A 722 -5.35 1.53 -40.28
CA TYR A 722 -6.09 0.36 -40.75
C TYR A 722 -7.23 -0.03 -39.79
N THR A 723 -6.95 -0.15 -38.49
CA THR A 723 -7.95 -0.51 -37.47
C THR A 723 -9.04 0.54 -37.38
N GLY A 724 -8.67 1.82 -37.35
CA GLY A 724 -9.63 2.92 -37.39
C GLY A 724 -10.48 2.91 -38.66
N LYS A 725 -9.88 2.63 -39.83
CA LYS A 725 -10.63 2.48 -41.09
C LYS A 725 -11.66 1.35 -41.02
N LYS A 726 -11.29 0.22 -40.40
CA LYS A 726 -12.16 -0.96 -40.25
C LYS A 726 -13.34 -0.67 -39.33
N GLU A 727 -13.13 0.08 -38.25
CA GLU A 727 -14.15 0.34 -37.23
C GLU A 727 -15.09 1.50 -37.58
N HIS A 728 -14.58 2.57 -38.19
CA HIS A 728 -15.35 3.81 -38.42
C HIS A 728 -15.15 4.41 -39.82
N GLY A 729 -14.75 3.60 -40.81
CA GLY A 729 -14.60 4.05 -42.20
C GLY A 729 -13.56 5.17 -42.36
N ALA A 730 -13.81 6.12 -43.27
CA ALA A 730 -12.86 7.19 -43.57
C ALA A 730 -12.55 8.09 -42.36
N VAL A 731 -13.53 8.35 -41.48
CA VAL A 731 -13.35 9.15 -40.25
C VAL A 731 -12.45 8.42 -39.25
N GLY A 732 -12.62 7.10 -39.12
CA GLY A 732 -11.73 6.29 -38.30
C GLY A 732 -10.31 6.17 -38.87
N ALA A 733 -10.16 6.13 -40.20
CA ALA A 733 -8.85 6.15 -40.84
C ALA A 733 -8.08 7.45 -40.53
N ALA A 734 -8.75 8.60 -40.59
CA ALA A 734 -8.15 9.90 -40.25
C ALA A 734 -7.78 10.00 -38.76
N LYS A 735 -8.67 9.55 -37.85
CA LYS A 735 -8.37 9.48 -36.41
C LYS A 735 -7.20 8.53 -36.12
N GLY A 736 -7.18 7.38 -36.79
CA GLY A 736 -6.12 6.38 -36.68
C GLY A 736 -4.76 6.91 -37.16
N LEU A 737 -4.74 7.63 -38.29
CA LEU A 737 -3.54 8.30 -38.78
C LEU A 737 -3.02 9.34 -37.79
N GLY A 738 -3.93 10.15 -37.21
CA GLY A 738 -3.57 11.12 -36.17
C GLY A 738 -2.93 10.46 -34.95
N LYS A 739 -3.54 9.40 -34.42
CA LYS A 739 -2.96 8.60 -33.32
C LYS A 739 -1.59 8.03 -33.68
N GLY A 740 -1.47 7.46 -34.88
CA GLY A 740 -0.22 6.88 -35.37
C GLY A 740 0.92 7.88 -35.52
N VAL A 741 0.66 9.09 -36.01
CA VAL A 741 1.68 10.16 -36.10
C VAL A 741 2.12 10.61 -34.71
N VAL A 742 1.18 10.79 -33.78
CA VAL A 742 1.50 11.12 -32.38
C VAL A 742 2.33 10.00 -31.75
N SER A 743 1.96 8.73 -31.98
CA SER A 743 2.70 7.56 -31.50
C SER A 743 4.12 7.52 -32.07
N LEU A 744 4.31 7.78 -33.38
CA LEU A 744 5.63 7.85 -34.00
C LEU A 744 6.52 8.86 -33.29
N VAL A 745 6.05 10.11 -33.18
CA VAL A 745 6.83 11.20 -32.58
C VAL A 745 7.17 10.90 -31.13
N THR A 746 6.19 10.46 -30.34
CA THR A 746 6.36 10.25 -28.90
C THR A 746 7.23 9.03 -28.60
N LYS A 747 6.96 7.88 -29.24
CA LYS A 747 7.72 6.64 -29.04
C LYS A 747 9.15 6.74 -29.57
N SER A 748 9.39 7.34 -30.74
CA SER A 748 10.77 7.49 -31.26
C SER A 748 11.61 8.44 -30.40
N THR A 749 10.98 9.51 -29.90
CA THR A 749 11.65 10.47 -29.01
C THR A 749 11.95 9.81 -27.67
N ALA A 750 10.98 9.13 -27.06
CA ALA A 750 11.19 8.34 -25.85
C ALA A 750 12.29 7.28 -26.02
N ALA A 751 12.29 6.54 -27.14
CA ALA A 751 13.32 5.55 -27.46
C ALA A 751 14.73 6.17 -27.45
N THR A 752 14.88 7.32 -28.09
CA THR A 752 16.17 8.02 -28.22
C THR A 752 16.64 8.54 -26.86
N PHE A 753 15.76 9.16 -26.07
CA PHE A 753 16.11 9.61 -24.72
C PHE A 753 16.42 8.42 -23.80
N GLY A 754 15.67 7.33 -23.90
CA GLY A 754 15.87 6.08 -23.15
C GLY A 754 17.29 5.53 -23.22
N LEU A 755 17.98 5.70 -24.35
CA LEU A 755 19.38 5.29 -24.51
C LEU A 755 20.36 6.00 -23.57
N VAL A 756 20.02 7.20 -23.09
CA VAL A 756 20.83 7.98 -22.14
C VAL A 756 20.26 7.88 -20.74
N THR A 757 18.94 7.93 -20.60
CA THR A 757 18.27 8.08 -19.30
C THR A 757 18.30 6.81 -18.47
N TYR A 758 18.02 5.64 -19.05
CA TYR A 758 18.06 4.38 -18.29
C TYR A 758 19.48 3.99 -17.83
N PRO A 759 20.55 4.15 -18.64
CA PRO A 759 21.92 3.94 -18.15
C PRO A 759 22.33 4.94 -17.07
N ALA A 760 21.97 6.23 -17.21
CA ALA A 760 22.25 7.25 -16.20
C ALA A 760 21.54 6.95 -14.86
N GLN A 761 20.27 6.55 -14.93
CA GLN A 761 19.52 6.05 -13.77
C GLN A 761 20.20 4.83 -13.13
N GLY A 762 20.69 3.90 -13.95
CA GLY A 762 21.44 2.74 -13.50
C GLY A 762 22.77 3.09 -12.81
N ILE A 763 23.51 4.08 -13.31
CA ILE A 763 24.72 4.61 -12.67
C ILE A 763 24.37 5.18 -11.30
N TYR A 764 23.34 6.04 -11.24
CA TYR A 764 22.91 6.65 -9.99
C TYR A 764 22.51 5.59 -8.96
N ARG A 765 21.72 4.58 -9.34
CA ARG A 765 21.36 3.46 -8.46
C ARG A 765 22.57 2.64 -8.00
N SER A 766 23.55 2.44 -8.88
CA SER A 766 24.80 1.76 -8.54
C SER A 766 25.60 2.53 -7.50
N ILE A 767 25.69 3.86 -7.64
CA ILE A 767 26.35 4.74 -6.67
C ILE A 767 25.58 4.73 -5.35
N TRP A 768 24.26 4.93 -5.39
CA TRP A 768 23.41 4.95 -4.20
C TRP A 768 23.53 3.66 -3.40
N SER A 769 23.46 2.51 -4.09
CA SER A 769 23.61 1.20 -3.46
C SER A 769 25.00 0.98 -2.86
N ALA A 770 26.04 1.65 -3.37
CA ALA A 770 27.39 1.56 -2.83
C ALA A 770 27.57 2.47 -1.60
N THR A 771 26.93 3.65 -1.59
CA THR A 771 27.00 4.61 -0.47
C THR A 771 26.10 4.23 0.70
N ASN A 772 24.97 3.56 0.45
CA ASN A 772 23.95 3.19 1.44
C ASN A 772 23.92 1.68 1.71
N ASP A 773 25.08 1.03 1.79
CA ASP A 773 25.17 -0.42 1.91
C ASP A 773 25.10 -0.96 3.35
N LYS A 774 25.18 -0.07 4.36
CA LYS A 774 25.16 -0.42 5.79
C LYS A 774 23.93 -1.24 6.18
N THR A 775 22.73 -0.78 5.83
CA THR A 775 21.48 -1.48 6.14
C THR A 775 21.44 -2.85 5.46
N ARG A 776 21.88 -2.94 4.21
CA ARG A 776 21.95 -4.22 3.48
C ARG A 776 22.89 -5.22 4.17
N ARG A 777 24.07 -4.77 4.61
CA ARG A 777 25.01 -5.61 5.36
C ARG A 777 24.42 -6.08 6.69
N SER A 778 23.75 -5.19 7.41
CA SER A 778 23.06 -5.52 8.66
C SER A 778 21.99 -6.59 8.46
N ILE A 779 21.15 -6.50 7.42
CA ILE A 779 20.16 -7.54 7.10
C ILE A 779 20.83 -8.90 6.82
N GLU A 780 21.93 -8.90 6.08
CA GLU A 780 22.67 -10.12 5.78
C GLU A 780 23.26 -10.74 7.07
N ASP A 781 23.74 -9.92 8.00
CA ASP A 781 24.27 -10.37 9.29
C ASP A 781 23.16 -10.94 10.18
N GLU A 782 22.01 -10.27 10.28
CA GLU A 782 20.84 -10.77 11.03
C GLU A 782 20.32 -12.10 10.45
N LYS A 783 20.33 -12.26 9.12
CA LYS A 783 19.97 -13.54 8.48
C LYS A 783 20.94 -14.66 8.86
N LEU A 784 22.24 -14.37 8.97
CA LEU A 784 23.23 -15.35 9.40
C LEU A 784 23.12 -15.68 10.89
N LEU A 785 22.86 -14.68 11.73
CA LEU A 785 22.60 -14.85 13.17
C LEU A 785 21.36 -15.72 13.42
N GLU A 786 20.29 -15.49 12.66
CA GLU A 786 19.12 -16.35 12.71
C GLU A 786 19.42 -17.77 12.22
N GLY A 787 20.16 -17.91 11.11
CA GLY A 787 20.61 -19.22 10.62
C GLY A 787 21.40 -19.99 11.67
N ASP A 788 22.31 -19.32 12.37
CA ASP A 788 23.09 -19.87 13.48
C ASP A 788 22.20 -20.37 14.62
N TRP A 789 21.21 -19.57 15.01
CA TRP A 789 20.25 -19.93 16.04
C TRP A 789 19.41 -21.16 15.62
N MET A 790 18.92 -21.21 14.38
CA MET A 790 18.14 -22.35 13.86
C MET A 790 18.96 -23.66 13.89
N VAL A 791 20.23 -23.61 13.50
CA VAL A 791 21.16 -24.76 13.55
C VAL A 791 21.41 -25.20 15.01
N SER A 792 21.44 -24.26 15.95
CA SER A 792 21.63 -24.57 17.37
C SER A 792 20.43 -25.29 17.99
N MET A 793 19.21 -25.00 17.52
CA MET A 793 17.96 -25.50 18.09
C MET A 793 17.47 -26.84 17.51
N SER A 794 17.86 -27.19 16.28
CA SER A 794 17.42 -28.44 15.63
C SER A 794 18.59 -29.39 15.36
N PRO A 795 18.60 -30.60 15.94
CA PRO A 795 19.61 -31.63 15.69
C PRO A 795 19.71 -32.07 14.22
N ALA A 796 18.64 -31.94 13.44
CA ALA A 796 18.61 -32.33 12.03
C ALA A 796 19.68 -31.58 11.21
N TRP A 797 19.84 -30.26 11.43
CA TRP A 797 20.87 -29.46 10.76
C TRP A 797 22.30 -29.91 11.09
N LYS A 798 22.52 -30.54 12.25
CA LYS A 798 23.83 -31.11 12.62
C LYS A 798 24.10 -32.43 11.90
N MET A 799 23.07 -33.21 11.60
CA MET A 799 23.20 -34.48 10.88
C MET A 799 23.47 -34.25 9.38
N ASP A 800 22.89 -33.20 8.80
CA ASP A 800 23.01 -32.90 7.37
C ASP A 800 24.28 -32.09 7.01
N HIS A 801 25.14 -31.79 7.99
CA HIS A 801 26.28 -30.90 7.82
C HIS A 801 27.25 -31.34 6.71
N ALA A 802 27.58 -32.64 6.64
CA ALA A 802 28.46 -33.17 5.62
C ALA A 802 27.81 -33.19 4.22
N ALA A 803 26.51 -33.46 4.15
CA ALA A 803 25.74 -33.46 2.90
C ALA A 803 25.67 -32.05 2.30
N ILE A 804 25.38 -31.03 3.12
CA ILE A 804 25.35 -29.62 2.70
C ILE A 804 26.69 -29.19 2.09
N LEU A 805 27.81 -29.57 2.72
CA LEU A 805 29.15 -29.26 2.21
C LEU A 805 29.43 -29.94 0.87
N ALA A 806 29.04 -31.20 0.71
CA ALA A 806 29.20 -31.95 -0.54
C ALA A 806 28.32 -31.39 -1.67
N ASP A 807 27.05 -31.13 -1.38
CA ASP A 807 26.08 -30.57 -2.33
C ASP A 807 26.51 -29.18 -2.79
N PHE A 808 27.05 -28.36 -1.90
CA PHE A 808 27.57 -27.04 -2.28
C PHE A 808 28.75 -27.16 -3.26
N GLU A 809 29.71 -28.06 -3.04
CA GLU A 809 30.81 -28.28 -3.99
C GLU A 809 30.29 -28.82 -5.34
N GLY A 810 29.27 -29.69 -5.32
CA GLY A 810 28.59 -30.19 -6.52
C GLY A 810 27.89 -29.07 -7.31
N LEU A 811 27.08 -28.25 -6.63
CA LEU A 811 26.39 -27.09 -7.22
C LEU A 811 27.38 -26.05 -7.74
N ARG A 812 28.45 -25.80 -6.99
CA ARG A 812 29.55 -24.93 -7.38
C ARG A 812 30.31 -25.50 -8.59
N GLY A 813 30.48 -26.82 -8.68
CA GLY A 813 31.14 -27.50 -9.81
C GLY A 813 30.30 -27.52 -11.10
N MET A 814 29.01 -27.86 -11.00
CA MET A 814 28.08 -27.92 -12.13
C MET A 814 27.73 -26.55 -12.70
N ARG A 815 27.63 -25.52 -11.84
CA ARG A 815 27.34 -24.15 -12.27
C ARG A 815 28.61 -23.30 -12.42
N GLY A 816 29.78 -23.75 -11.96
CA GLY A 816 31.02 -22.96 -11.92
C GLY A 816 31.98 -23.13 -13.08
N ARG A 817 31.80 -24.12 -13.98
CA ARG A 817 32.53 -24.21 -15.25
C ARG A 817 31.87 -23.39 -16.35
#